data_AF-A0A1R4GBE4-F1
#
_entry.id   AF-A0A1R4GBE4-F1
#
_cell.length_a   1.000
_cell.length_b   1.000
_cell.length_c   1.000
_cell.angle_alpha   90.00
_cell.angle_beta   90.00
_cell.angle_gamma   90.00
#
_symmetry.space_group_name_H-M   'P 1'
#
loop_
_entity.id
_entity.type
_entity.pdbx_description
1 polymer ?
#
loop_
_entity_poly.entity_id
_entity_poly.type
_entity_poly.pdbx_seq_one_letter_code
_entity_poly.pdbx_strand_id
1 'polypeptide(L)'
;MTSASTPTSPPSSSPTQTATPVVSSETWYHFFIRFTAITSAISLVLAMVFFVAYNWMALGKLGKFGLVEAALVLTVLGYALLAHRGIFKLGQPLLLLIASLITGSLLALVGQVYQTGADSWQLFFGWAVLIIPWVIAARLPALWLLWLGLINVSFLFYTSAAGFLVTSAVSFDLLRLLVLTAVNLVALILGLMAFKGKAQPKLSGRSLHWSLYLIAIVVMFWATRLGLFSVFLFEKGVATPISLAAWAGIMAFFYWRFYRQQVDLLMLTLLSGSVILVLMVMASQYIAPHLGDAALFVMAFLLIGLTALAVNWLRQLNHSIKQPSTVDKQSPEFLPQSLPQPTIDPVSVEVEDTPTPSTVSTPWYIQLLLTLSGLFSGALITGFLMVVFGNTLRDTLMKLILSGLLLLVSFVLFNLGLFKRQNPHTLHKPYAFSDGLAFALSLSAQVFLAVALVEQFEATLAVISTFMLLQLILLLVFKDTLHRFFSAFIALGCLVWLLSYFQLPELSAPLLALIASVVSLPNSKVRTTAKASDTPNRYTLFRPLNYASTIVLLMVSVVFIVAENSQSIAGIAGDFVYNYFLSQGLLIAVCLYVAHIILNQYSLKLTSKIGRLIALAVIGLGVVSIYISGVLATSLVIVLAIANANKTLLALGISALVGYIFWYYYQLDTSLLQKSGSLLAVSLVLFAIYKLIKIAYSDDTSLPKLKTATPEETTTKDEELP
;
A
#
# COMPACT_ATOMS: atom_id res chain seq x y z
N MET A 1 -12.48 76.47 28.44
CA MET A 1 -13.50 75.42 28.64
C MET A 1 -13.45 74.47 27.46
N THR A 2 -13.21 73.19 27.77
CA THR A 2 -13.52 71.96 27.00
C THR A 2 -12.97 71.78 25.58
N SER A 3 -12.02 70.84 25.50
CA SER A 3 -11.63 70.02 24.37
C SER A 3 -12.83 69.35 23.69
N ALA A 4 -12.93 69.46 22.35
CA ALA A 4 -13.81 68.63 21.53
C ALA A 4 -12.98 67.55 20.84
N SER A 5 -13.05 66.34 21.37
CA SER A 5 -12.53 65.11 20.76
C SER A 5 -13.50 64.63 19.67
N THR A 6 -13.02 64.56 18.44
CA THR A 6 -13.60 63.73 17.38
C THR A 6 -13.36 62.26 17.70
N PRO A 7 -14.40 61.39 17.76
CA PRO A 7 -14.19 59.96 17.92
C PRO A 7 -13.79 59.34 16.57
N THR A 8 -12.65 58.69 16.58
CA THR A 8 -12.10 57.80 15.55
C THR A 8 -13.07 56.66 15.22
N SER A 9 -13.33 56.47 13.94
CA SER A 9 -13.97 55.29 13.37
C SER A 9 -13.21 54.01 13.74
N PRO A 10 -13.88 52.90 14.09
CA PRO A 10 -13.20 51.63 14.35
C PRO A 10 -12.55 51.08 13.06
N PRO A 11 -11.38 50.40 13.17
CA PRO A 11 -10.69 49.85 12.01
C PRO A 11 -11.53 48.76 11.37
N SER A 12 -11.63 48.83 10.04
CA SER A 12 -12.21 47.83 9.15
C SER A 12 -11.79 46.42 9.56
N SER A 13 -12.76 45.56 9.80
CA SER A 13 -12.56 44.12 9.92
C SER A 13 -11.77 43.61 8.70
N SER A 14 -10.52 43.21 8.94
CA SER A 14 -9.73 42.44 8.00
C SER A 14 -10.56 41.23 7.53
N PRO A 15 -10.73 41.00 6.21
CA PRO A 15 -11.44 39.84 5.75
C PRO A 15 -10.69 38.61 6.23
N THR A 16 -11.40 37.74 6.96
CA THR A 16 -10.94 36.40 7.32
C THR A 16 -10.39 35.76 6.05
N GLN A 17 -9.06 35.60 5.93
CA GLN A 17 -8.45 34.84 4.86
C GLN A 17 -8.99 33.42 4.95
N THR A 18 -10.02 33.12 4.16
CA THR A 18 -10.53 31.78 3.95
C THR A 18 -9.40 31.00 3.30
N ALA A 19 -8.79 30.10 4.06
CA ALA A 19 -7.77 29.19 3.57
C ALA A 19 -8.27 28.55 2.26
N THR A 20 -7.51 28.72 1.18
CA THR A 20 -7.85 28.14 -0.12
C THR A 20 -7.94 26.62 0.02
N PRO A 21 -9.01 25.98 -0.50
CA PRO A 21 -9.16 24.54 -0.41
C PRO A 21 -8.03 23.85 -1.19
N VAL A 22 -7.52 22.74 -0.63
CA VAL A 22 -6.39 21.97 -1.19
C VAL A 22 -6.75 21.37 -2.56
N VAL A 23 -8.04 21.11 -2.82
CA VAL A 23 -8.56 20.49 -4.04
C VAL A 23 -9.61 21.41 -4.65
N SER A 24 -9.62 21.55 -5.98
CA SER A 24 -10.61 22.37 -6.67
C SER A 24 -11.98 21.68 -6.77
N SER A 25 -13.05 22.45 -6.88
CA SER A 25 -14.40 21.92 -7.10
C SER A 25 -14.53 21.11 -8.41
N GLU A 26 -13.77 21.48 -9.44
CA GLU A 26 -13.72 20.76 -10.73
C GLU A 26 -13.08 19.37 -10.58
N THR A 27 -12.01 19.26 -9.78
CA THR A 27 -11.39 17.97 -9.46
C THR A 27 -12.37 17.05 -8.73
N TRP A 28 -13.15 17.57 -7.79
CA TRP A 28 -14.19 16.79 -7.12
C TRP A 28 -15.28 16.31 -8.07
N TYR A 29 -15.75 17.19 -8.96
CA TYR A 29 -16.75 16.84 -9.96
C TYR A 29 -16.27 15.69 -10.86
N HIS A 30 -15.08 15.82 -11.46
CA HIS A 30 -14.52 14.78 -12.32
C HIS A 30 -14.29 13.47 -11.56
N PHE A 31 -13.81 13.55 -10.32
CA PHE A 31 -13.65 12.37 -9.49
C PHE A 31 -14.98 11.66 -9.25
N PHE A 32 -16.00 12.34 -8.72
CA PHE A 32 -17.28 11.70 -8.40
C PHE A 32 -18.01 11.18 -9.63
N ILE A 33 -17.99 11.92 -10.75
CA ILE A 33 -18.56 11.46 -12.03
C ILE A 33 -17.89 10.17 -12.50
N ARG A 34 -16.54 10.12 -12.51
CA ARG A 34 -15.80 8.95 -12.96
C ARG A 34 -15.99 7.79 -11.99
N PHE A 35 -15.84 8.05 -10.68
CA PHE A 35 -15.94 7.05 -9.63
C PHE A 35 -17.31 6.40 -9.62
N THR A 36 -18.41 7.18 -9.58
CA THR A 36 -19.78 6.64 -9.56
C THR A 36 -20.14 5.90 -10.85
N ALA A 37 -19.72 6.40 -12.02
CA ALA A 37 -19.95 5.71 -13.29
C ALA A 37 -19.20 4.37 -13.37
N ILE A 38 -17.92 4.34 -13.00
CA ILE A 38 -17.09 3.13 -13.03
C ILE A 38 -17.61 2.11 -12.01
N THR A 39 -17.85 2.53 -10.76
CA THR A 39 -18.33 1.63 -9.70
C THR A 39 -19.74 1.12 -9.98
N SER A 40 -20.64 1.93 -10.55
CA SER A 40 -21.95 1.48 -11.03
C SER A 40 -21.81 0.43 -12.13
N ALA A 41 -21.00 0.69 -13.17
CA ALA A 41 -20.79 -0.25 -14.27
C ALA A 41 -20.17 -1.58 -13.79
N ILE A 42 -19.14 -1.52 -12.92
CA ILE A 42 -18.53 -2.72 -12.32
C ILE A 42 -19.56 -3.49 -11.49
N SER A 43 -20.35 -2.80 -10.66
CA SER A 43 -21.38 -3.45 -9.82
C SER A 43 -22.46 -4.11 -10.68
N LEU A 44 -22.86 -3.49 -11.79
CA LEU A 44 -23.82 -4.08 -12.73
C LEU A 44 -23.26 -5.35 -13.38
N VAL A 45 -22.00 -5.31 -13.82
CA VAL A 45 -21.32 -6.47 -14.39
C VAL A 45 -21.21 -7.60 -13.36
N LEU A 46 -20.83 -7.29 -12.12
CA LEU A 46 -20.76 -8.29 -11.05
C LEU A 46 -22.14 -8.87 -10.71
N ALA A 47 -23.19 -8.04 -10.68
CA ALA A 47 -24.56 -8.50 -10.50
C ALA A 47 -24.94 -9.51 -11.60
N MET A 48 -24.66 -9.18 -12.86
CA MET A 48 -24.90 -10.09 -13.99
C MET A 48 -24.10 -11.39 -13.87
N VAL A 49 -22.83 -11.32 -13.48
CA VAL A 49 -21.98 -12.51 -13.26
C VAL A 49 -22.57 -13.41 -12.17
N PHE A 50 -23.00 -12.85 -11.04
CA PHE A 50 -23.63 -13.63 -9.97
C PHE A 50 -24.97 -14.23 -10.39
N PHE A 51 -25.76 -13.50 -11.18
CA PHE A 51 -27.01 -14.01 -11.74
C PHE A 51 -26.78 -15.20 -12.69
N VAL A 52 -25.80 -15.10 -13.59
CA VAL A 52 -25.40 -16.20 -14.48
C VAL A 52 -24.87 -17.38 -13.66
N ALA A 53 -24.05 -17.13 -12.64
CA ALA A 53 -23.51 -18.16 -11.76
C ALA A 53 -24.61 -18.89 -10.98
N TYR A 54 -25.64 -18.17 -10.51
CA TYR A 54 -26.81 -18.77 -9.87
C TYR A 54 -27.56 -19.72 -10.81
N ASN A 55 -27.75 -19.32 -12.07
CA ASN A 55 -28.43 -20.12 -13.09
C ASN A 55 -27.52 -21.16 -13.76
N TRP A 56 -26.24 -21.27 -13.35
CA TRP A 56 -25.23 -22.08 -14.04
C TRP A 56 -25.59 -23.57 -14.10
N MET A 57 -26.22 -24.10 -13.05
CA MET A 57 -26.64 -25.51 -13.01
C MET A 57 -27.83 -25.79 -13.95
N ALA A 58 -28.69 -24.81 -14.19
CA ALA A 58 -29.83 -24.93 -15.09
C ALA A 58 -29.45 -24.82 -16.57
N LEU A 59 -28.28 -24.25 -16.89
CA LEU A 59 -27.79 -24.14 -18.25
C LEU A 59 -27.26 -25.48 -18.77
N GLY A 60 -27.82 -25.95 -19.90
CA GLY A 60 -27.27 -27.07 -20.67
C GLY A 60 -25.86 -26.76 -21.22
N LYS A 61 -25.16 -27.78 -21.71
CA LYS A 61 -23.78 -27.66 -22.23
C LYS A 61 -23.64 -26.55 -23.29
N LEU A 62 -24.55 -26.54 -24.28
CA LEU A 62 -24.57 -25.52 -25.33
C LEU A 62 -24.81 -24.11 -24.79
N GLY A 63 -25.65 -23.96 -23.76
CA GLY A 63 -25.88 -22.66 -23.12
C GLY A 63 -24.62 -22.12 -22.42
N LYS A 64 -23.85 -23.00 -21.76
CA LYS A 64 -22.59 -22.62 -21.11
C LYS A 64 -21.54 -22.18 -22.12
N PHE A 65 -21.32 -22.97 -23.18
CA PHE A 65 -20.38 -22.61 -24.25
C PHE A 65 -20.82 -21.36 -25.00
N GLY A 66 -22.09 -21.31 -25.43
CA GLY A 66 -22.63 -20.16 -26.15
C GLY A 66 -22.53 -18.86 -25.36
N LEU A 67 -22.69 -18.89 -24.02
CA LEU A 67 -22.53 -17.70 -23.19
C LEU A 67 -21.07 -17.20 -23.17
N VAL A 68 -20.10 -18.09 -22.96
CA VAL A 68 -18.68 -17.73 -22.89
C VAL A 68 -18.14 -17.33 -24.27
N GLU A 69 -18.53 -18.04 -25.34
CA GLU A 69 -18.17 -17.72 -26.72
C GLU A 69 -18.79 -16.40 -27.18
N ALA A 70 -20.07 -16.15 -26.86
CA ALA A 70 -20.69 -14.86 -27.16
C ALA A 70 -19.98 -13.71 -26.45
N ALA A 71 -19.57 -13.90 -25.18
CA ALA A 71 -18.78 -12.91 -24.46
C ALA A 71 -17.43 -12.65 -25.15
N LEU A 72 -16.75 -13.69 -25.65
CA LEU A 72 -15.51 -13.56 -26.40
C LEU A 72 -15.73 -12.77 -27.70
N VAL A 73 -16.73 -13.15 -28.49
CA VAL A 73 -17.06 -12.48 -29.77
C VAL A 73 -17.42 -11.02 -29.55
N LEU A 74 -18.28 -10.71 -28.58
CA LEU A 74 -18.64 -9.32 -28.25
C LEU A 74 -17.43 -8.50 -27.83
N THR A 75 -16.50 -9.09 -27.08
CA THR A 75 -15.27 -8.41 -26.64
C THR A 75 -14.35 -8.09 -27.83
N VAL A 76 -14.18 -9.06 -28.75
CA VAL A 76 -13.36 -8.87 -29.96
C VAL A 76 -14.01 -7.89 -30.93
N LEU A 77 -15.34 -7.94 -31.11
CA LEU A 77 -16.09 -6.96 -31.90
C LEU A 77 -15.99 -5.56 -31.31
N GLY A 78 -16.07 -5.44 -29.98
CA GLY A 78 -15.86 -4.18 -29.27
C GLY A 78 -14.46 -3.60 -29.54
N TYR A 79 -13.44 -4.46 -29.51
CA TYR A 79 -12.07 -4.06 -29.87
C TYR A 79 -11.99 -3.57 -31.32
N ALA A 80 -12.55 -4.34 -32.27
CA ALA A 80 -12.54 -3.99 -33.68
C ALA A 80 -13.26 -2.66 -33.95
N LEU A 81 -14.41 -2.43 -33.31
CA LEU A 81 -15.18 -1.18 -33.44
C LEU A 81 -14.41 0.02 -32.88
N LEU A 82 -13.80 -0.13 -31.70
CA LEU A 82 -13.00 0.94 -31.07
C LEU A 82 -11.72 1.22 -31.85
N ALA A 83 -11.07 0.19 -32.38
CA ALA A 83 -9.90 0.32 -33.24
C ALA A 83 -10.26 1.01 -34.56
N HIS A 84 -11.36 0.61 -35.19
CA HIS A 84 -11.84 1.21 -36.44
C HIS A 84 -12.22 2.69 -36.27
N ARG A 85 -12.90 3.04 -35.16
CA ARG A 85 -13.26 4.43 -34.85
C ARG A 85 -12.11 5.27 -34.29
N GLY A 86 -10.97 4.67 -33.94
CA GLY A 86 -9.82 5.37 -33.36
C GLY A 86 -10.06 6.00 -31.97
N ILE A 87 -11.13 5.61 -31.27
CA ILE A 87 -11.54 6.16 -29.97
C ILE A 87 -11.14 5.24 -28.82
N PHE A 88 -11.01 5.81 -27.61
CA PHE A 88 -10.64 5.11 -26.38
C PHE A 88 -9.41 4.20 -26.52
N LYS A 89 -8.24 4.81 -26.78
CA LYS A 89 -6.96 4.10 -26.97
C LYS A 89 -6.58 3.14 -25.81
N LEU A 90 -7.06 3.40 -24.59
CA LEU A 90 -6.89 2.51 -23.44
C LEU A 90 -7.90 1.35 -23.41
N GLY A 91 -9.11 1.55 -23.95
CA GLY A 91 -10.16 0.53 -23.99
C GLY A 91 -9.83 -0.62 -24.94
N GLN A 92 -9.16 -0.31 -26.05
CA GLN A 92 -8.73 -1.31 -27.04
C GLN A 92 -7.85 -2.43 -26.44
N PRO A 93 -6.68 -2.14 -25.82
CA PRO A 93 -5.86 -3.18 -25.20
C PRO A 93 -6.54 -3.87 -24.00
N LEU A 94 -7.43 -3.16 -23.28
CA LEU A 94 -8.17 -3.74 -22.17
C LEU A 94 -9.18 -4.80 -22.65
N LEU A 95 -9.84 -4.59 -23.78
CA LEU A 95 -10.71 -5.60 -24.39
C LEU A 95 -9.92 -6.83 -24.84
N LEU A 96 -8.70 -6.65 -25.38
CA LEU A 96 -7.84 -7.79 -25.71
C LEU A 96 -7.35 -8.54 -24.47
N LEU A 97 -7.13 -7.86 -23.34
CA LEU A 97 -6.89 -8.49 -22.04
C LEU A 97 -8.09 -9.32 -21.59
N ILE A 98 -9.30 -8.76 -21.69
CA ILE A 98 -10.55 -9.47 -21.35
C ILE A 98 -10.74 -10.68 -22.27
N ALA A 99 -10.53 -10.54 -23.58
CA ALA A 99 -10.62 -11.65 -24.53
C ALA A 99 -9.61 -12.77 -24.20
N SER A 100 -8.41 -12.41 -23.77
CA SER A 100 -7.38 -13.38 -23.35
C SER A 100 -7.78 -14.13 -22.07
N LEU A 101 -8.43 -13.45 -21.11
CA LEU A 101 -8.98 -14.09 -19.92
C LEU A 101 -10.16 -15.02 -20.26
N ILE A 102 -11.10 -14.57 -21.11
CA ILE A 102 -12.23 -15.38 -21.56
C ILE A 102 -11.75 -16.63 -22.31
N THR A 103 -10.67 -16.52 -23.10
CA THR A 103 -10.04 -17.68 -23.77
C THR A 103 -9.61 -18.75 -22.76
N GLY A 104 -9.01 -18.34 -21.63
CA GLY A 104 -8.65 -19.27 -20.54
C GLY A 104 -9.88 -19.89 -19.87
N SER A 105 -10.91 -19.08 -19.61
CA SER A 105 -12.19 -19.57 -19.07
C SER A 105 -12.87 -20.59 -19.99
N LEU A 106 -12.78 -20.40 -21.31
CA LEU A 106 -13.31 -21.34 -22.29
C LEU A 106 -12.57 -22.69 -22.25
N LEU A 107 -11.23 -22.68 -22.17
CA LEU A 107 -10.44 -23.90 -22.00
C LEU A 107 -10.77 -24.64 -20.70
N ALA A 108 -10.91 -23.90 -19.59
CA ALA A 108 -11.33 -24.46 -18.31
C ALA A 108 -12.75 -25.06 -18.38
N LEU A 109 -13.66 -24.42 -19.11
CA LEU A 109 -15.02 -24.92 -19.33
C LEU A 109 -15.01 -26.24 -20.12
N VAL A 110 -14.16 -26.37 -21.14
CA VAL A 110 -13.97 -27.65 -21.87
C VAL A 110 -13.55 -28.75 -20.89
N GLY A 111 -12.54 -28.48 -20.07
CA GLY A 111 -12.07 -29.42 -19.05
C GLY A 111 -13.17 -29.83 -18.06
N GLN A 112 -13.98 -28.87 -17.61
CA GLN A 112 -15.07 -29.13 -16.67
C GLN A 112 -16.23 -29.91 -17.29
N VAL A 113 -16.69 -29.54 -18.48
CA VAL A 113 -17.92 -30.09 -19.11
C VAL A 113 -17.69 -31.47 -19.70
N TYR A 114 -16.51 -31.70 -20.27
CA TYR A 114 -16.15 -32.98 -20.90
C TYR A 114 -15.29 -33.86 -19.99
N GLN A 115 -14.92 -33.37 -18.79
CA GLN A 115 -14.05 -34.09 -17.85
C GLN A 115 -12.80 -34.63 -18.54
N THR A 116 -12.21 -33.82 -19.43
CA THR A 116 -10.99 -34.23 -20.12
C THR A 116 -9.91 -34.38 -19.05
N GLY A 117 -9.45 -35.60 -18.78
CA GLY A 117 -8.34 -35.88 -17.87
C GLY A 117 -6.98 -35.37 -18.37
N ALA A 118 -6.98 -34.31 -19.17
CA ALA A 118 -5.79 -33.66 -19.68
C ALA A 118 -5.02 -33.04 -18.51
N ASP A 119 -3.70 -33.20 -18.52
CA ASP A 119 -2.85 -32.63 -17.48
C ASP A 119 -3.03 -31.11 -17.41
N SER A 120 -3.04 -30.56 -16.19
CA SER A 120 -3.20 -29.13 -15.95
C SER A 120 -2.19 -28.27 -16.74
N TRP A 121 -0.98 -28.78 -16.99
CA TRP A 121 0.03 -28.06 -17.76
C TRP A 121 -0.38 -27.81 -19.21
N GLN A 122 -1.08 -28.76 -19.86
CA GLN A 122 -1.51 -28.64 -21.26
C GLN A 122 -2.54 -27.51 -21.41
N LEU A 123 -3.42 -27.37 -20.42
CA LEU A 123 -4.41 -26.29 -20.38
C LEU A 123 -3.73 -24.92 -20.33
N PHE A 124 -2.80 -24.71 -19.40
CA PHE A 124 -2.11 -23.42 -19.28
C PHE A 124 -1.17 -23.14 -20.46
N PHE A 125 -0.52 -24.16 -21.02
CA PHE A 125 0.28 -24.02 -22.23
C PHE A 125 -0.57 -23.65 -23.45
N GLY A 126 -1.65 -24.39 -23.68
CA GLY A 126 -2.61 -24.12 -24.76
C GLY A 126 -3.21 -22.73 -24.62
N TRP A 127 -3.52 -22.31 -23.39
CA TRP A 127 -3.95 -20.93 -23.11
C TRP A 127 -2.88 -19.91 -23.52
N ALA A 128 -1.62 -20.10 -23.10
CA ALA A 128 -0.53 -19.21 -23.46
C ALA A 128 -0.35 -19.09 -24.98
N VAL A 129 -0.48 -20.19 -25.72
CA VAL A 129 -0.37 -20.23 -27.18
C VAL A 129 -1.53 -19.48 -27.84
N LEU A 130 -2.77 -19.76 -27.45
CA LEU A 130 -3.96 -19.17 -28.06
C LEU A 130 -4.04 -17.64 -27.88
N ILE A 131 -3.43 -17.09 -26.84
CA ILE A 131 -3.46 -15.64 -26.59
C ILE A 131 -2.30 -14.86 -27.24
N ILE A 132 -1.34 -15.52 -27.90
CA ILE A 132 -0.20 -14.84 -28.56
C ILE A 132 -0.66 -13.72 -29.50
N PRO A 133 -1.67 -13.91 -30.39
CA PRO A 133 -2.14 -12.84 -31.27
C PRO A 133 -2.63 -11.62 -30.49
N TRP A 134 -3.35 -11.83 -29.38
CA TRP A 134 -3.86 -10.77 -28.52
C TRP A 134 -2.72 -10.03 -27.81
N VAL A 135 -1.74 -10.77 -27.28
CA VAL A 135 -0.55 -10.24 -26.59
C VAL A 135 0.23 -9.28 -27.49
N ILE A 136 0.46 -9.67 -28.74
CA ILE A 136 1.19 -8.86 -29.73
C ILE A 136 0.37 -7.64 -30.14
N ALA A 137 -0.94 -7.81 -30.42
CA ALA A 137 -1.81 -6.74 -30.88
C ALA A 137 -2.07 -5.66 -29.80
N ALA A 138 -2.25 -6.05 -28.54
CA ALA A 138 -2.60 -5.11 -27.48
C ALA A 138 -1.45 -4.18 -27.10
N ARG A 139 -0.18 -4.62 -27.25
CA ARG A 139 1.02 -3.90 -26.78
C ARG A 139 0.91 -3.45 -25.31
N LEU A 140 0.11 -4.16 -24.51
CA LEU A 140 -0.19 -3.85 -23.12
C LEU A 140 0.74 -4.65 -22.20
N PRO A 141 1.53 -4.00 -21.34
CA PRO A 141 2.45 -4.71 -20.44
C PRO A 141 1.76 -5.73 -19.52
N ALA A 142 0.54 -5.44 -19.08
CA ALA A 142 -0.25 -6.38 -18.28
C ALA A 142 -0.53 -7.72 -19.02
N LEU A 143 -0.71 -7.68 -20.34
CA LEU A 143 -0.99 -8.87 -21.14
C LEU A 143 0.26 -9.75 -21.32
N TRP A 144 1.44 -9.11 -21.46
CA TRP A 144 2.73 -9.81 -21.42
C TRP A 144 3.01 -10.45 -20.06
N LEU A 145 2.62 -9.80 -18.96
CA LEU A 145 2.72 -10.40 -17.62
C LEU A 145 1.79 -11.62 -17.46
N LEU A 146 0.56 -11.54 -17.96
CA LEU A 146 -0.35 -12.69 -18.00
C LEU A 146 0.29 -13.85 -18.78
N TRP A 147 0.78 -13.58 -19.98
CA TRP A 147 1.42 -14.59 -20.82
C TRP A 147 2.65 -15.22 -20.15
N LEU A 148 3.55 -14.41 -19.59
CA LEU A 148 4.71 -14.90 -18.84
C LEU A 148 4.29 -15.73 -17.63
N GLY A 149 3.23 -15.32 -16.92
CA GLY A 149 2.63 -16.08 -15.83
C GLY A 149 2.13 -17.45 -16.28
N LEU A 150 1.43 -17.53 -17.41
CA LEU A 150 0.96 -18.81 -17.98
C LEU A 150 2.11 -19.74 -18.34
N ILE A 151 3.19 -19.22 -18.94
CA ILE A 151 4.39 -20.01 -19.24
C ILE A 151 5.03 -20.56 -17.95
N ASN A 152 5.16 -19.72 -16.91
CA ASN A 152 5.68 -20.16 -15.61
C ASN A 152 4.80 -21.25 -14.98
N VAL A 153 3.49 -21.04 -14.92
CA VAL A 153 2.52 -21.98 -14.34
C VAL A 153 2.48 -23.29 -15.12
N SER A 154 2.46 -23.21 -16.44
CA SER A 154 2.54 -24.37 -17.33
C SER A 154 3.80 -25.18 -17.05
N PHE A 155 4.96 -24.53 -16.96
CA PHE A 155 6.21 -25.23 -16.68
C PHE A 155 6.21 -25.86 -15.29
N LEU A 156 5.68 -25.17 -14.27
CA LEU A 156 5.56 -25.73 -12.93
C LEU A 156 4.71 -27.01 -12.91
N PHE A 157 3.54 -27.00 -13.55
CA PHE A 157 2.69 -28.19 -13.63
C PHE A 157 3.30 -29.30 -14.48
N TYR A 158 3.99 -28.94 -15.56
CA TYR A 158 4.70 -29.90 -16.40
C TYR A 158 5.77 -30.63 -15.59
N THR A 159 6.60 -29.90 -14.85
CA THR A 159 7.65 -30.51 -14.01
C THR A 159 7.12 -31.35 -12.85
N SER A 160 5.88 -31.12 -12.39
CA SER A 160 5.25 -32.01 -11.39
C SER A 160 4.63 -33.27 -11.99
N ALA A 161 4.21 -33.23 -13.25
CA ALA A 161 3.55 -34.35 -13.93
C ALA A 161 4.54 -35.25 -14.68
N ALA A 162 5.58 -34.66 -15.26
CA ALA A 162 6.57 -35.38 -16.04
C ALA A 162 7.65 -36.00 -15.15
N GLY A 163 7.72 -37.34 -15.14
CA GLY A 163 8.93 -38.06 -14.70
C GLY A 163 10.04 -37.82 -15.72
N PHE A 164 10.86 -36.79 -15.50
CA PHE A 164 11.91 -36.41 -16.44
C PHE A 164 13.03 -37.45 -16.51
N LEU A 165 13.79 -37.44 -17.60
CA LEU A 165 14.95 -38.31 -17.87
C LEU A 165 16.13 -38.13 -16.88
N VAL A 166 16.01 -37.21 -15.92
CA VAL A 166 17.03 -36.98 -14.89
C VAL A 166 16.78 -37.95 -13.75
N THR A 167 17.76 -38.83 -13.54
CA THR A 167 17.69 -39.94 -12.58
C THR A 167 17.69 -39.48 -11.13
N SER A 168 18.18 -38.27 -10.82
CA SER A 168 18.21 -37.71 -9.47
C SER A 168 17.16 -36.61 -9.28
N ALA A 169 16.29 -36.75 -8.28
CA ALA A 169 15.29 -35.74 -7.92
C ALA A 169 15.91 -34.34 -7.66
N VAL A 170 17.10 -34.29 -7.05
CA VAL A 170 17.78 -33.03 -6.71
C VAL A 170 18.26 -32.26 -7.95
N SER A 171 18.91 -32.93 -8.91
CA SER A 171 19.31 -32.28 -10.17
C SER A 171 18.11 -31.81 -10.99
N PHE A 172 16.98 -32.52 -10.90
CA PHE A 172 15.74 -32.10 -11.55
C PHE A 172 15.16 -30.82 -10.93
N ASP A 173 15.13 -30.73 -9.61
CA ASP A 173 14.72 -29.51 -8.90
C ASP A 173 15.66 -28.32 -9.19
N LEU A 174 16.97 -28.55 -9.26
CA LEU A 174 17.92 -27.51 -9.67
C LEU A 174 17.65 -27.02 -11.08
N LEU A 175 17.48 -27.95 -12.03
CA LEU A 175 17.17 -27.61 -13.43
C LEU A 175 15.86 -26.83 -13.53
N ARG A 176 14.82 -27.23 -12.80
CA ARG A 176 13.54 -26.52 -12.72
C ARG A 176 13.74 -25.08 -12.25
N LEU A 177 14.50 -24.87 -11.17
CA LEU A 177 14.79 -23.52 -10.66
C LEU A 177 15.61 -22.68 -11.64
N LEU A 178 16.61 -23.29 -12.29
CA LEU A 178 17.45 -22.61 -13.30
C LEU A 178 16.62 -22.16 -14.49
N VAL A 179 15.76 -23.03 -15.04
CA VAL A 179 14.90 -22.71 -16.18
C VAL A 179 13.92 -21.59 -15.82
N LEU A 180 13.23 -21.69 -14.68
CA LEU A 180 12.31 -20.64 -14.22
C LEU A 180 13.02 -19.30 -14.05
N THR A 181 14.20 -19.31 -13.44
CA THR A 181 14.97 -18.08 -13.25
C THR A 181 15.43 -17.50 -14.59
N ALA A 182 15.92 -18.35 -15.50
CA ALA A 182 16.38 -17.94 -16.83
C ALA A 182 15.25 -17.35 -17.68
N VAL A 183 14.08 -18.01 -17.75
CA VAL A 183 12.92 -17.52 -18.52
C VAL A 183 12.48 -16.14 -18.05
N ASN A 184 12.39 -15.94 -16.73
CA ASN A 184 11.99 -14.63 -16.18
C ASN A 184 13.10 -13.58 -16.34
N LEU A 185 14.37 -13.96 -16.27
CA LEU A 185 15.51 -13.05 -16.49
C LEU A 185 15.56 -12.59 -17.95
N VAL A 186 15.36 -13.51 -18.90
CA VAL A 186 15.25 -13.18 -20.33
C VAL A 186 14.08 -12.23 -20.56
N ALA A 187 12.92 -12.49 -19.95
CA ALA A 187 11.77 -11.58 -20.04
C ALA A 187 12.10 -10.18 -19.49
N LEU A 188 12.84 -10.08 -18.38
CA LEU A 188 13.30 -8.79 -17.84
C LEU A 188 14.23 -8.07 -18.80
N ILE A 189 15.21 -8.78 -19.39
CA ILE A 189 16.17 -8.23 -20.34
C ILE A 189 15.45 -7.73 -21.60
N LEU A 190 14.56 -8.55 -22.17
CA LEU A 190 13.75 -8.16 -23.34
C LEU A 190 12.85 -6.97 -23.02
N GLY A 191 12.25 -6.92 -21.82
CA GLY A 191 11.49 -5.77 -21.36
C GLY A 191 12.34 -4.50 -21.28
N LEU A 192 13.54 -4.58 -20.69
CA LEU A 192 14.48 -3.46 -20.63
C LEU A 192 14.89 -2.97 -22.03
N MET A 193 15.06 -3.87 -23.00
CA MET A 193 15.34 -3.53 -24.39
C MET A 193 14.15 -2.85 -25.08
N ALA A 194 12.94 -3.38 -24.90
CA ALA A 194 11.71 -2.84 -25.50
C ALA A 194 11.39 -1.40 -25.02
N PHE A 195 11.70 -1.08 -23.77
CA PHE A 195 11.51 0.26 -23.22
C PHE A 195 12.70 1.22 -23.46
N LYS A 196 13.84 0.73 -23.96
CA LYS A 196 15.06 1.54 -24.20
C LYS A 196 14.87 2.65 -25.25
N GLY A 197 14.09 2.38 -26.30
CA GLY A 197 13.90 3.30 -27.43
C GLY A 197 12.83 4.38 -27.25
N LYS A 198 12.03 4.32 -26.17
CA LYS A 198 11.01 5.33 -25.83
C LYS A 198 11.47 6.30 -24.73
N ALA A 199 12.72 6.16 -24.30
CA ALA A 199 13.31 6.98 -23.25
C ALA A 199 13.89 8.27 -23.87
N GLN A 200 13.24 9.41 -23.64
CA GLN A 200 13.84 10.71 -23.99
C GLN A 200 15.05 10.99 -23.07
N PRO A 201 16.17 11.54 -23.59
CA PRO A 201 17.48 11.37 -22.95
C PRO A 201 17.81 12.36 -21.82
N LYS A 202 16.89 13.23 -21.38
CA LYS A 202 17.29 14.48 -20.68
C LYS A 202 16.80 14.72 -19.25
N LEU A 203 16.07 13.81 -18.60
CA LEU A 203 15.76 13.99 -17.17
C LEU A 203 16.21 12.79 -16.33
N SER A 204 17.32 13.00 -15.62
CA SER A 204 17.80 12.19 -14.51
C SER A 204 16.71 12.02 -13.44
N GLY A 205 16.15 10.82 -13.32
CA GLY A 205 15.27 10.47 -12.20
C GLY A 205 13.97 9.71 -12.54
N ARG A 206 13.76 9.22 -13.76
CA ARG A 206 12.53 8.47 -14.06
C ARG A 206 12.66 6.98 -13.75
N SER A 207 11.77 6.51 -12.87
CA SER A 207 11.55 5.11 -12.48
C SER A 207 11.25 4.22 -13.68
N LEU A 208 11.68 2.96 -13.64
CA LEU A 208 11.32 1.94 -14.65
C LEU A 208 9.80 1.79 -14.77
N HIS A 209 9.34 1.29 -15.90
CA HIS A 209 7.93 0.97 -16.09
C HIS A 209 7.49 -0.09 -15.06
N TRP A 210 6.30 0.05 -14.47
CA TRP A 210 5.83 -0.78 -13.34
C TRP A 210 5.91 -2.30 -13.61
N SER A 211 5.69 -2.70 -14.85
CA SER A 211 5.75 -4.11 -15.28
C SER A 211 7.16 -4.70 -15.11
N LEU A 212 8.21 -3.91 -15.28
CA LEU A 212 9.60 -4.37 -15.10
C LEU A 212 9.91 -4.64 -13.63
N TYR A 213 9.36 -3.86 -12.70
CA TYR A 213 9.47 -4.13 -11.27
C TYR A 213 8.77 -5.45 -10.91
N LEU A 214 7.61 -5.75 -11.49
CA LEU A 214 6.93 -7.03 -11.25
C LEU A 214 7.72 -8.23 -11.78
N ILE A 215 8.27 -8.13 -13.00
CA ILE A 215 9.14 -9.19 -13.54
C ILE A 215 10.38 -9.35 -12.65
N ALA A 216 10.99 -8.25 -12.22
CA ALA A 216 12.14 -8.29 -11.32
C ALA A 216 11.82 -8.96 -9.98
N ILE A 217 10.64 -8.72 -9.39
CA ILE A 217 10.20 -9.43 -8.18
C ILE A 217 10.14 -10.95 -8.43
N VAL A 218 9.59 -11.39 -9.57
CA VAL A 218 9.52 -12.81 -9.92
C VAL A 218 10.91 -13.40 -10.16
N VAL A 219 11.80 -12.69 -10.86
CA VAL A 219 13.21 -13.08 -11.04
C VAL A 219 13.89 -13.23 -9.69
N MET A 220 13.76 -12.23 -8.81
CA MET A 220 14.38 -12.23 -7.49
C MET A 220 13.82 -13.33 -6.60
N PHE A 221 12.54 -13.66 -6.70
CA PHE A 221 11.93 -14.79 -6.00
C PHE A 221 12.59 -16.12 -6.40
N TRP A 222 12.66 -16.41 -7.70
CA TRP A 222 13.29 -17.65 -8.19
C TRP A 222 14.80 -17.68 -7.95
N ALA A 223 15.49 -16.55 -8.15
CA ALA A 223 16.91 -16.41 -7.84
C ALA A 223 17.20 -16.65 -6.35
N THR A 224 16.38 -16.11 -5.45
CA THR A 224 16.55 -16.35 -4.01
C THR A 224 16.38 -17.84 -3.69
N ARG A 225 15.40 -18.52 -4.31
CA ARG A 225 15.27 -19.99 -4.17
C ARG A 225 16.49 -20.75 -4.70
N LEU A 226 17.15 -20.29 -5.77
CA LEU A 226 18.43 -20.86 -6.22
C LEU A 226 19.55 -20.70 -5.19
N GLY A 227 19.64 -19.54 -4.54
CA GLY A 227 20.59 -19.33 -3.44
C GLY A 227 20.32 -20.26 -2.25
N LEU A 228 19.05 -20.41 -1.89
CA LEU A 228 18.60 -21.28 -0.80
C LEU A 228 18.66 -22.78 -1.10
N PHE A 229 18.67 -23.18 -2.37
CA PHE A 229 18.75 -24.57 -2.80
C PHE A 229 19.94 -25.30 -2.16
N SER A 230 21.10 -24.63 -2.17
CA SER A 230 22.36 -25.11 -1.58
C SER A 230 22.27 -25.44 -0.08
N VAL A 231 21.31 -24.84 0.62
CA VAL A 231 21.17 -24.95 2.07
C VAL A 231 20.15 -26.01 2.47
N PHE A 232 19.08 -26.21 1.69
CA PHE A 232 18.00 -27.12 2.04
C PHE A 232 18.21 -28.56 1.55
N LEU A 233 18.92 -28.77 0.45
CA LEU A 233 19.07 -30.08 -0.19
C LEU A 233 20.52 -30.55 -0.16
N PHE A 234 21.16 -30.44 1.01
CA PHE A 234 22.59 -30.68 1.29
C PHE A 234 23.16 -31.92 0.56
N GLU A 235 23.54 -31.73 -0.69
CA GLU A 235 24.27 -32.71 -1.48
C GLU A 235 25.72 -32.28 -1.54
N LYS A 236 26.63 -33.22 -1.26
CA LYS A 236 28.09 -33.05 -1.42
C LYS A 236 28.52 -33.00 -2.90
N GLY A 237 27.59 -32.80 -3.82
CA GLY A 237 27.79 -32.84 -5.27
C GLY A 237 27.92 -31.46 -5.93
N VAL A 238 28.01 -31.45 -7.26
CA VAL A 238 28.18 -30.25 -8.09
C VAL A 238 26.95 -29.32 -8.11
N ALA A 239 25.78 -29.78 -7.65
CA ALA A 239 24.54 -29.01 -7.67
C ALA A 239 24.61 -27.73 -6.82
N THR A 240 25.22 -27.81 -5.63
CA THR A 240 25.40 -26.72 -4.67
C THR A 240 26.24 -25.55 -5.23
N PRO A 241 27.47 -25.76 -5.76
CA PRO A 241 28.24 -24.67 -6.34
C PRO A 241 27.59 -24.10 -7.61
N ILE A 242 26.88 -24.92 -8.40
CA ILE A 242 26.14 -24.43 -9.58
C ILE A 242 25.01 -23.49 -9.15
N SER A 243 24.22 -23.86 -8.14
CA SER A 243 23.09 -23.04 -7.70
C SER A 243 23.56 -21.70 -7.11
N LEU A 244 24.63 -21.71 -6.32
CA LEU A 244 25.24 -20.50 -5.75
C LEU A 244 25.88 -19.62 -6.82
N ALA A 245 26.59 -20.20 -7.79
CA ALA A 245 27.16 -19.45 -8.90
C ALA A 245 26.08 -18.80 -9.77
N ALA A 246 24.98 -19.51 -10.04
CA ALA A 246 23.83 -18.98 -10.77
C ALA A 246 23.17 -17.81 -10.02
N TRP A 247 22.92 -17.97 -8.72
CA TRP A 247 22.39 -16.90 -7.88
C TRP A 247 23.33 -15.68 -7.83
N ALA A 248 24.62 -15.88 -7.61
CA ALA A 248 25.63 -14.82 -7.59
C ALA A 248 25.72 -14.10 -8.94
N GLY A 249 25.63 -14.82 -10.06
CA GLY A 249 25.58 -14.25 -11.40
C GLY A 249 24.38 -13.31 -11.60
N ILE A 250 23.22 -13.66 -11.06
CA ILE A 250 22.02 -12.81 -11.11
C ILE A 250 22.19 -11.57 -10.22
N MET A 251 22.74 -11.73 -9.02
CA MET A 251 23.04 -10.59 -8.14
C MET A 251 24.03 -9.63 -8.81
N ALA A 252 25.07 -10.18 -9.45
CA ALA A 252 26.05 -9.40 -10.22
C ALA A 252 25.42 -8.67 -11.41
N PHE A 253 24.51 -9.33 -12.14
CA PHE A 253 23.75 -8.69 -13.21
C PHE A 253 22.90 -7.52 -12.70
N PHE A 254 22.13 -7.71 -11.61
CA PHE A 254 21.32 -6.65 -11.02
C PHE A 254 22.18 -5.48 -10.53
N TYR A 255 23.30 -5.78 -9.86
CA TYR A 255 24.25 -4.76 -9.44
C TYR A 255 24.80 -4.00 -10.66
N TRP A 256 25.37 -4.69 -11.65
CA TRP A 256 25.90 -4.04 -12.85
C TRP A 256 24.84 -3.20 -13.57
N ARG A 257 23.63 -3.73 -13.80
CA ARG A 257 22.58 -3.06 -14.55
C ARG A 257 21.93 -1.89 -13.81
N PHE A 258 21.69 -2.03 -12.51
CA PHE A 258 20.91 -1.06 -11.71
C PHE A 258 21.74 -0.21 -10.73
N TYR A 259 23.05 -0.42 -10.68
CA TYR A 259 23.99 0.47 -9.99
C TYR A 259 24.92 1.17 -10.98
N ARG A 260 25.53 0.46 -11.95
CA ARG A 260 26.49 1.07 -12.88
C ARG A 260 25.84 1.74 -14.10
N GLN A 261 24.83 1.14 -14.71
CA GLN A 261 24.22 1.70 -15.92
C GLN A 261 23.09 2.67 -15.65
N GLN A 262 22.20 2.36 -14.70
CA GLN A 262 21.05 3.18 -14.37
C GLN A 262 20.71 2.97 -12.91
N VAL A 263 20.90 3.97 -12.06
CA VAL A 263 20.62 3.81 -10.63
C VAL A 263 19.12 3.70 -10.38
N ASP A 264 18.67 2.53 -9.92
CA ASP A 264 17.29 2.29 -9.49
C ASP A 264 17.25 1.70 -8.09
N LEU A 265 16.82 2.51 -7.12
CA LEU A 265 16.84 2.14 -5.71
C LEU A 265 15.89 0.99 -5.38
N LEU A 266 14.77 0.82 -6.09
CA LEU A 266 13.82 -0.26 -5.79
C LEU A 266 14.45 -1.60 -6.19
N MET A 267 15.08 -1.67 -7.36
CA MET A 267 15.80 -2.87 -7.81
C MET A 267 16.96 -3.23 -6.88
N LEU A 268 17.71 -2.24 -6.41
CA LEU A 268 18.81 -2.45 -5.46
C LEU A 268 18.30 -2.86 -4.07
N THR A 269 17.11 -2.38 -3.67
CA THR A 269 16.46 -2.84 -2.42
C THR A 269 16.09 -4.32 -2.53
N LEU A 270 15.51 -4.75 -3.66
CA LEU A 270 15.21 -6.18 -3.91
C LEU A 270 16.49 -7.04 -3.88
N LEU A 271 17.57 -6.59 -4.53
CA LEU A 271 18.88 -7.24 -4.47
C LEU A 271 19.36 -7.39 -3.03
N SER A 272 19.32 -6.31 -2.25
CA SER A 272 19.76 -6.35 -0.85
C SER A 272 18.92 -7.30 0.00
N GLY A 273 17.60 -7.33 -0.20
CA GLY A 273 16.70 -8.25 0.50
C GLY A 273 17.02 -9.72 0.20
N SER A 274 17.31 -10.07 -1.05
CA SER A 274 17.70 -11.44 -1.43
C SER A 274 19.03 -11.85 -0.80
N VAL A 275 20.04 -10.96 -0.85
CA VAL A 275 21.34 -11.21 -0.21
C VAL A 275 21.20 -11.40 1.29
N ILE A 276 20.47 -10.52 1.98
CA ILE A 276 20.22 -10.64 3.42
C ILE A 276 19.53 -11.96 3.74
N LEU A 277 18.49 -12.35 2.99
CA LEU A 277 17.73 -13.57 3.23
C LEU A 277 18.62 -14.82 3.06
N VAL A 278 19.35 -14.93 1.94
CA VAL A 278 20.25 -16.07 1.69
C VAL A 278 21.34 -16.14 2.77
N LEU A 279 21.99 -15.02 3.10
CA LEU A 279 23.01 -14.98 4.15
C LEU A 279 22.46 -15.37 5.52
N MET A 280 21.25 -14.92 5.87
CA MET A 280 20.60 -15.29 7.14
C MET A 280 20.27 -16.78 7.20
N VAL A 281 19.74 -17.37 6.12
CA VAL A 281 19.46 -18.81 6.10
C VAL A 281 20.76 -19.62 6.13
N MET A 282 21.79 -19.20 5.40
CA MET A 282 23.12 -19.82 5.50
C MET A 282 23.68 -19.72 6.92
N ALA A 283 23.63 -18.54 7.56
CA ALA A 283 24.09 -18.38 8.93
C ALA A 283 23.29 -19.25 9.91
N SER A 284 21.99 -19.43 9.70
CA SER A 284 21.16 -20.32 10.54
C SER A 284 21.54 -21.80 10.44
N GLN A 285 22.20 -22.20 9.36
CA GLN A 285 22.50 -23.60 9.08
C GLN A 285 23.97 -23.94 9.33
N TYR A 286 24.87 -23.00 9.03
CA TYR A 286 26.31 -23.20 9.16
C TYR A 286 26.91 -22.57 10.42
N ILE A 287 26.29 -21.52 10.99
CA ILE A 287 26.85 -20.78 12.14
C ILE A 287 26.05 -21.10 13.40
N ALA A 288 24.72 -21.00 13.35
CA ALA A 288 23.85 -21.19 14.52
C ALA A 288 24.05 -22.53 15.25
N PRO A 289 24.25 -23.69 14.59
CA PRO A 289 24.48 -24.95 15.30
C PRO A 289 25.74 -24.95 16.16
N HIS A 290 26.75 -24.13 15.84
CA HIS A 290 27.99 -24.01 16.62
C HIS A 290 27.89 -23.02 17.77
N LEU A 291 26.84 -22.19 17.81
CA LEU A 291 26.67 -21.14 18.80
C LEU A 291 25.79 -21.55 20.00
N GLY A 292 25.13 -22.71 19.92
CA GLY A 292 24.20 -23.18 20.95
C GLY A 292 23.14 -22.13 21.28
N ASP A 293 22.96 -21.82 22.56
CA ASP A 293 21.95 -20.88 23.05
C ASP A 293 22.17 -19.43 22.57
N ALA A 294 23.40 -19.06 22.21
CA ALA A 294 23.73 -17.73 21.69
C ALA A 294 23.34 -17.54 20.21
N ALA A 295 22.92 -18.60 19.51
CA ALA A 295 22.58 -18.56 18.09
C ALA A 295 21.56 -17.46 17.76
N LEU A 296 20.45 -17.39 18.51
CA LEU A 296 19.38 -16.43 18.25
C LEU A 296 19.86 -14.97 18.41
N PHE A 297 20.74 -14.71 19.38
CA PHE A 297 21.32 -13.38 19.60
C PHE A 297 22.22 -12.96 18.43
N VAL A 298 23.14 -13.85 18.03
CA VAL A 298 24.06 -13.57 16.91
C VAL A 298 23.28 -13.38 15.62
N MET A 299 22.24 -14.18 15.39
CA MET A 299 21.36 -14.04 14.22
C MET A 299 20.59 -12.72 14.22
N ALA A 300 20.09 -12.26 15.36
CA ALA A 300 19.44 -10.95 15.47
C ALA A 300 20.40 -9.80 15.12
N PHE A 301 21.62 -9.82 15.70
CA PHE A 301 22.62 -8.80 15.42
C PHE A 301 23.13 -8.84 13.98
N LEU A 302 23.27 -10.03 13.40
CA LEU A 302 23.61 -10.21 11.99
C LEU A 302 22.54 -9.59 11.08
N LEU A 303 21.25 -9.85 11.36
CA LEU A 303 20.14 -9.29 10.59
C LEU A 303 20.09 -7.75 10.66
N ILE A 304 20.24 -7.18 11.87
CA ILE A 304 20.29 -5.72 12.08
C ILE A 304 21.51 -5.14 11.36
N GLY A 305 22.67 -5.78 11.48
CA GLY A 305 23.93 -5.35 10.86
C GLY A 305 23.86 -5.32 9.35
N LEU A 306 23.46 -6.44 8.73
CA LEU A 306 23.33 -6.55 7.27
C LEU A 306 22.30 -5.56 6.72
N THR A 307 21.15 -5.42 7.39
CA THR A 307 20.10 -4.48 6.96
C THR A 307 20.56 -3.03 7.13
N ALA A 308 21.25 -2.68 8.21
CA ALA A 308 21.78 -1.34 8.41
C ALA A 308 22.83 -0.98 7.36
N LEU A 309 23.72 -1.91 7.00
CA LEU A 309 24.70 -1.72 5.92
C LEU A 309 23.99 -1.46 4.58
N ALA A 310 23.02 -2.30 4.22
CA ALA A 310 22.24 -2.15 3.00
C ALA A 310 21.47 -0.81 2.96
N VAL A 311 20.75 -0.48 4.04
CA VAL A 311 19.96 0.75 4.13
C VAL A 311 20.84 1.99 4.09
N ASN A 312 21.98 2.00 4.78
CA ASN A 312 22.91 3.12 4.75
C ASN A 312 23.49 3.34 3.36
N TRP A 313 23.88 2.26 2.67
CA TRP A 313 24.34 2.31 1.29
C TRP A 313 23.26 2.85 0.34
N LEU A 314 22.02 2.36 0.45
CA LEU A 314 20.89 2.83 -0.37
C LEU A 314 20.51 4.30 -0.07
N ARG A 315 20.59 4.73 1.20
CA ARG A 315 20.35 6.13 1.59
C ARG A 315 21.42 7.05 1.02
N GLN A 316 22.69 6.66 1.08
CA GLN A 316 23.79 7.41 0.47
C GLN A 316 23.57 7.57 -1.04
N LEU A 317 23.18 6.49 -1.73
CA LEU A 317 22.84 6.56 -3.16
C LEU A 317 21.67 7.49 -3.44
N ASN A 318 20.61 7.45 -2.63
CA ASN A 318 19.47 8.36 -2.77
C ASN A 318 19.90 9.84 -2.65
N HIS A 319 20.81 10.14 -1.73
CA HIS A 319 21.37 11.48 -1.58
C HIS A 319 22.19 11.90 -2.80
N SER A 320 23.09 11.03 -3.27
CA SER A 320 23.93 11.29 -4.45
C SER A 320 23.11 11.54 -5.72
N ILE A 321 21.98 10.85 -5.90
CA ILE A 321 21.10 11.03 -7.07
C ILE A 321 20.34 12.36 -6.99
N LYS A 322 19.93 12.79 -5.79
CA LYS A 322 19.14 14.01 -5.58
C LYS A 322 19.97 15.29 -5.55
N GLN A 323 21.29 15.20 -5.41
CA GLN A 323 22.22 16.34 -5.49
C GLN A 323 23.06 16.26 -6.78
N PRO A 324 22.51 16.61 -7.96
CA PRO A 324 23.35 16.81 -9.13
C PRO A 324 24.16 18.11 -8.96
N SER A 325 25.42 17.96 -8.56
CA SER A 325 26.56 18.86 -8.81
C SER A 325 26.28 20.37 -8.87
N THR A 326 26.34 21.04 -7.70
CA THR A 326 26.69 22.47 -7.60
C THR A 326 28.17 22.76 -7.89
N VAL A 327 28.96 21.74 -8.24
CA VAL A 327 30.43 21.81 -8.32
C VAL A 327 30.96 22.25 -9.70
N ASP A 328 30.15 22.20 -10.77
CA ASP A 328 30.62 22.51 -12.14
C ASP A 328 30.51 24.00 -12.57
N LYS A 329 30.31 24.94 -11.62
CA LYS A 329 30.28 26.39 -11.93
C LYS A 329 31.44 27.21 -11.36
N GLN A 330 32.48 26.59 -10.83
CA GLN A 330 33.69 27.30 -10.41
C GLN A 330 34.91 26.82 -11.21
N SER A 331 34.95 27.22 -12.49
CA SER A 331 36.22 27.34 -13.21
C SER A 331 36.74 28.76 -12.97
N PRO A 332 38.01 28.96 -12.55
CA PRO A 332 38.54 30.28 -12.22
C PRO A 332 38.85 31.05 -13.52
N GLU A 333 37.91 31.90 -13.94
CA GLU A 333 38.16 32.85 -15.03
C GLU A 333 39.00 34.01 -14.47
N PHE A 334 40.28 34.02 -14.85
CA PHE A 334 41.22 35.10 -14.58
C PHE A 334 40.72 36.39 -15.25
N LEU A 335 40.48 37.45 -14.48
CA LEU A 335 40.33 38.81 -14.99
C LEU A 335 41.31 39.76 -14.26
N PRO A 336 42.14 40.54 -14.97
CA PRO A 336 43.06 41.50 -14.38
C PRO A 336 42.38 42.80 -13.96
N GLN A 337 42.95 43.43 -12.92
CA GLN A 337 42.53 44.69 -12.30
C GLN A 337 42.56 45.89 -13.26
N SER A 338 41.51 46.74 -13.23
CA SER A 338 41.54 48.21 -12.97
C SER A 338 40.41 48.99 -13.68
N LEU A 339 39.61 49.75 -12.90
CA LEU A 339 39.24 51.19 -13.04
C LEU A 339 38.06 51.55 -12.10
N PRO A 340 37.94 52.81 -11.59
CA PRO A 340 37.03 53.19 -10.49
C PRO A 340 35.61 53.65 -10.94
N GLN A 341 34.68 53.60 -9.97
CA GLN A 341 33.21 53.74 -10.01
C GLN A 341 32.63 55.03 -10.65
N PRO A 342 31.28 55.11 -10.81
CA PRO A 342 30.51 55.85 -9.79
C PRO A 342 29.19 55.19 -9.33
N THR A 343 29.08 55.09 -8.01
CA THR A 343 27.92 55.29 -7.12
C THR A 343 26.51 55.36 -7.70
N ILE A 344 25.71 54.31 -7.43
CA ILE A 344 24.29 54.41 -7.07
C ILE A 344 24.03 53.36 -5.98
N ASP A 345 23.80 53.80 -4.73
CA ASP A 345 23.17 52.95 -3.72
C ASP A 345 21.69 52.79 -4.06
N PRO A 346 21.14 51.57 -4.00
CA PRO A 346 20.10 51.39 -2.99
C PRO A 346 20.10 50.01 -2.34
N VAL A 347 19.93 50.03 -1.02
CA VAL A 347 19.24 49.02 -0.20
C VAL A 347 19.79 47.59 -0.33
N SER A 348 20.66 47.23 0.60
CA SER A 348 20.95 45.84 0.95
C SER A 348 19.67 45.15 1.44
N VAL A 349 18.92 44.55 0.52
CA VAL A 349 18.08 43.40 0.87
C VAL A 349 19.05 42.26 1.08
N GLU A 350 19.39 42.05 2.35
CA GLU A 350 20.01 40.81 2.81
C GLU A 350 18.97 39.70 2.54
N VAL A 351 19.02 39.13 1.33
CA VAL A 351 18.36 37.86 1.05
C VAL A 351 19.16 36.86 1.84
N GLU A 352 18.72 36.65 3.08
CA GLU A 352 19.06 35.51 3.89
C GLU A 352 18.49 34.29 3.16
N ASP A 353 19.20 33.85 2.11
CA ASP A 353 19.07 32.54 1.49
C ASP A 353 19.49 31.53 2.57
N THR A 354 18.64 31.34 3.57
CA THR A 354 18.66 30.15 4.40
C THR A 354 18.28 29.02 3.45
N PRO A 355 19.20 28.13 3.07
CA PRO A 355 18.79 26.94 2.34
C PRO A 355 17.93 26.16 3.32
N THR A 356 16.60 26.24 3.15
CA THR A 356 15.69 25.33 3.86
C THR A 356 16.23 23.93 3.61
N PRO A 357 16.68 23.20 4.63
CA PRO A 357 17.27 21.89 4.41
C PRO A 357 16.14 21.02 3.87
N SER A 358 16.19 20.75 2.57
CA SER A 358 15.32 19.79 1.93
C SER A 358 15.63 18.44 2.58
N THR A 359 14.86 18.10 3.60
CA THR A 359 14.97 16.81 4.30
C THR A 359 14.71 15.74 3.27
N VAL A 360 15.78 15.12 2.78
CA VAL A 360 15.70 14.06 1.78
C VAL A 360 14.93 12.91 2.42
N SER A 361 13.65 12.79 2.05
CA SER A 361 12.80 11.72 2.56
C SER A 361 13.30 10.38 2.06
N THR A 362 13.42 9.44 3.00
CA THR A 362 13.77 8.05 2.71
C THR A 362 12.58 7.38 2.00
N PRO A 363 12.80 6.71 0.86
CA PRO A 363 11.74 5.98 0.16
C PRO A 363 11.05 4.93 1.04
N TRP A 364 9.75 4.73 0.81
CA TRP A 364 8.91 3.85 1.62
C TRP A 364 9.37 2.38 1.62
N TYR A 365 9.93 1.88 0.52
CA TYR A 365 10.42 0.49 0.43
C TYR A 365 11.70 0.26 1.25
N ILE A 366 12.54 1.29 1.43
CA ILE A 366 13.70 1.23 2.34
C ILE A 366 13.23 1.20 3.79
N GLN A 367 12.19 1.98 4.11
CA GLN A 367 11.56 1.94 5.43
C GLN A 367 10.94 0.57 5.69
N LEU A 368 10.24 -0.01 4.71
CA LEU A 368 9.66 -1.35 4.81
C LEU A 368 10.71 -2.42 5.06
N LEU A 369 11.85 -2.39 4.36
CA LEU A 369 12.97 -3.30 4.61
C LEU A 369 13.48 -3.19 6.05
N LEU A 370 13.65 -1.96 6.55
CA LEU A 370 14.07 -1.70 7.93
C LEU A 370 13.03 -2.22 8.95
N THR A 371 11.75 -2.00 8.68
CA THR A 371 10.64 -2.47 9.54
C THR A 371 10.57 -3.99 9.60
N LEU A 372 10.63 -4.68 8.46
CA LEU A 372 10.63 -6.15 8.43
C LEU A 372 11.83 -6.72 9.16
N SER A 373 13.03 -6.20 8.89
CA SER A 373 14.24 -6.60 9.61
C SER A 373 14.10 -6.38 11.12
N GLY A 374 13.56 -5.23 11.53
CA GLY A 374 13.34 -4.90 12.94
C GLY A 374 12.35 -5.85 13.63
N LEU A 375 11.26 -6.22 12.95
CA LEU A 375 10.26 -7.19 13.44
C LEU A 375 10.88 -8.58 13.64
N PHE A 376 11.57 -9.11 12.63
CA PHE A 376 12.22 -10.43 12.72
C PHE A 376 13.37 -10.43 13.74
N SER A 377 14.16 -9.36 13.80
CA SER A 377 15.23 -9.23 14.80
C SER A 377 14.65 -9.14 16.22
N GLY A 378 13.53 -8.44 16.40
CA GLY A 378 12.81 -8.39 17.67
C GLY A 378 12.37 -9.79 18.13
N ALA A 379 11.79 -10.58 17.23
CA ALA A 379 11.39 -11.96 17.52
C ALA A 379 12.59 -12.86 17.89
N LEU A 380 13.72 -12.73 17.17
CA LEU A 380 14.95 -13.45 17.50
C LEU A 380 15.52 -13.04 18.88
N ILE A 381 15.50 -11.75 19.21
CA ILE A 381 15.90 -11.26 20.54
C ILE A 381 14.97 -11.80 21.63
N THR A 382 13.65 -11.81 21.41
CA THR A 382 12.70 -12.39 22.35
C THR A 382 12.97 -13.88 22.56
N GLY A 383 13.17 -14.63 21.48
CA GLY A 383 13.51 -16.06 21.54
C GLY A 383 14.82 -16.29 22.30
N PHE A 384 15.86 -15.50 22.02
CA PHE A 384 17.14 -15.57 22.74
C PHE A 384 16.96 -15.34 24.25
N LEU A 385 16.26 -14.27 24.63
CA LEU A 385 16.03 -13.94 26.04
C LEU A 385 15.21 -15.03 26.73
N MET A 386 14.25 -15.65 26.03
CA MET A 386 13.48 -16.78 26.54
C MET A 386 14.34 -18.03 26.77
N VAL A 387 15.30 -18.31 25.88
CA VAL A 387 16.23 -19.45 26.04
C VAL A 387 17.20 -19.21 27.20
N VAL A 388 17.86 -18.04 27.23
CA VAL A 388 18.91 -17.74 28.23
C VAL A 388 18.34 -17.55 29.63
N PHE A 389 17.23 -16.81 29.75
CA PHE A 389 16.64 -16.47 31.04
C PHE A 389 15.38 -17.28 31.35
N GLY A 390 15.08 -18.36 30.63
CA GLY A 390 13.79 -19.05 30.70
C GLY A 390 13.33 -19.42 32.11
N ASN A 391 14.24 -19.87 32.98
CA ASN A 391 13.91 -20.16 34.38
C ASN A 391 13.65 -18.90 35.20
N THR A 392 14.47 -17.86 35.00
CA THR A 392 14.31 -16.55 35.65
C THR A 392 13.06 -15.81 35.17
N LEU A 393 12.69 -15.97 33.89
CA LEU A 393 11.51 -15.37 33.27
C LEU A 393 10.22 -16.11 33.60
N ARG A 394 10.25 -17.18 34.41
CA ARG A 394 9.02 -17.69 35.04
C ARG A 394 8.47 -16.72 36.08
N ASP A 395 9.34 -15.91 36.69
CA ASP A 395 8.90 -14.88 37.63
C ASP A 395 8.35 -13.66 36.85
N THR A 396 7.10 -13.30 37.14
CA THR A 396 6.43 -12.10 36.62
C THR A 396 7.22 -10.83 36.87
N LEU A 397 7.83 -10.70 38.05
CA LEU A 397 8.63 -9.53 38.43
C LEU A 397 9.85 -9.39 37.49
N MET A 398 10.53 -10.50 37.19
CA MET A 398 11.69 -10.49 36.30
C MET A 398 11.33 -10.11 34.87
N LYS A 399 10.17 -10.55 34.35
CA LYS A 399 9.66 -10.11 33.04
C LYS A 399 9.35 -8.61 33.02
N LEU A 400 8.80 -8.06 34.10
CA LEU A 400 8.54 -6.61 34.23
C LEU A 400 9.84 -5.80 34.28
N ILE A 401 10.84 -6.23 35.08
CA ILE A 401 12.15 -5.58 35.12
C ILE A 401 12.82 -5.61 33.74
N LEU A 402 12.84 -6.78 33.10
CA LEU A 402 13.46 -6.94 31.79
C LEU A 402 12.78 -6.07 30.72
N SER A 403 11.44 -6.07 30.67
CA SER A 403 10.70 -5.22 29.73
C SER A 403 10.94 -3.72 29.97
N GLY A 404 10.96 -3.28 31.23
CA GLY A 404 11.30 -1.90 31.59
C GLY A 404 12.71 -1.50 31.15
N LEU A 405 13.71 -2.36 31.39
CA LEU A 405 15.09 -2.15 30.97
C LEU A 405 15.21 -2.07 29.44
N LEU A 406 14.58 -3.00 28.70
CA LEU A 406 14.61 -3.02 27.24
C LEU A 406 13.94 -1.77 26.63
N LEU A 407 12.81 -1.30 27.20
CA LEU A 407 12.18 -0.04 26.79
C LEU A 407 13.06 1.17 27.08
N LEU A 408 13.73 1.20 28.24
CA LEU A 408 14.68 2.27 28.58
C LEU A 408 15.83 2.33 27.58
N VAL A 409 16.46 1.20 27.27
CA VAL A 409 17.55 1.11 26.28
C VAL A 409 17.06 1.55 24.91
N SER A 410 15.88 1.07 24.50
CA SER A 410 15.26 1.48 23.24
C SER A 410 15.01 3.00 23.18
N PHE A 411 14.47 3.59 24.26
CA PHE A 411 14.22 5.02 24.36
C PHE A 411 15.51 5.84 24.25
N VAL A 412 16.59 5.42 24.90
CA VAL A 412 17.91 6.07 24.81
C VAL A 412 18.45 6.00 23.38
N LEU A 413 18.36 4.84 22.73
CA LEU A 413 18.84 4.65 21.35
C LEU A 413 18.09 5.54 20.35
N PHE A 414 16.78 5.69 20.46
CA PHE A 414 16.02 6.61 19.60
C PHE A 414 16.31 8.09 19.88
N ASN A 415 16.82 8.43 21.08
CA ASN A 415 17.08 9.81 21.50
C ASN A 415 18.58 10.08 21.76
N LEU A 416 19.48 9.37 21.07
CA LEU A 416 20.93 9.56 21.21
C LEU A 416 21.38 11.03 21.07
N GLY A 417 20.66 11.85 20.30
CA GLY A 417 20.91 13.28 20.15
C GLY A 417 20.64 14.13 21.40
N LEU A 418 19.84 13.66 22.37
CA LEU A 418 19.65 14.31 23.67
C LEU A 418 20.86 14.11 24.60
N PHE A 419 21.61 13.03 24.41
CA PHE A 419 22.73 12.64 25.28
C PHE A 419 24.11 12.99 24.70
N LYS A 420 24.19 13.30 23.40
CA LYS A 420 25.45 13.67 22.74
C LYS A 420 25.40 15.13 22.29
N ARG A 421 26.23 15.99 22.89
CA ARG A 421 26.40 17.41 22.51
C ARG A 421 27.03 17.46 21.11
N GLN A 422 26.21 17.58 20.05
CA GLN A 422 26.69 17.59 18.66
C GLN A 422 26.44 18.94 17.99
N ASN A 423 27.43 19.37 17.19
CA ASN A 423 27.40 20.60 16.42
C ASN A 423 26.30 20.56 15.35
N PRO A 424 25.56 21.66 15.14
CA PRO A 424 24.42 21.73 14.22
C PRO A 424 24.76 21.56 12.73
N HIS A 425 26.05 21.55 12.34
CA HIS A 425 26.47 21.55 10.93
C HIS A 425 26.87 20.19 10.33
N THR A 426 26.88 19.10 11.09
CA THR A 426 27.03 17.76 10.49
C THR A 426 25.67 17.22 10.07
N LEU A 427 25.44 17.13 8.76
CA LEU A 427 24.33 16.39 8.13
C LEU A 427 23.98 15.15 8.97
N HIS A 428 22.70 14.99 9.33
CA HIS A 428 22.19 13.81 10.02
C HIS A 428 22.72 12.53 9.36
N LYS A 429 23.76 11.90 9.94
CA LYS A 429 24.09 10.51 9.62
C LYS A 429 22.96 9.67 10.23
N PRO A 430 22.08 9.07 9.43
CA PRO A 430 20.99 8.30 10.02
C PRO A 430 21.58 6.96 10.48
N TYR A 431 21.64 6.75 11.79
CA TYR A 431 22.17 5.52 12.37
C TYR A 431 21.17 4.37 12.18
N ALA A 432 21.01 3.86 10.95
CA ALA A 432 20.05 2.79 10.64
C ALA A 432 20.20 1.54 11.53
N PHE A 433 21.43 1.27 11.99
CA PHE A 433 21.70 0.21 12.96
C PHE A 433 21.07 0.48 14.33
N SER A 434 21.26 1.69 14.90
CA SER A 434 20.66 2.01 16.19
C SER A 434 19.15 2.10 16.10
N ASP A 435 18.60 2.61 15.00
CA ASP A 435 17.16 2.66 14.77
C ASP A 435 16.57 1.25 14.71
N GLY A 436 17.22 0.34 13.96
CA GLY A 436 16.81 -1.06 13.86
C GLY A 436 16.90 -1.81 15.18
N LEU A 437 17.99 -1.60 15.94
CA LEU A 437 18.17 -2.21 17.26
C LEU A 437 17.17 -1.67 18.28
N ALA A 438 16.96 -0.34 18.32
CA ALA A 438 16.01 0.28 19.23
C ALA A 438 14.59 -0.24 18.97
N PHE A 439 14.19 -0.37 17.70
CA PHE A 439 12.90 -0.91 17.33
C PHE A 439 12.75 -2.38 17.73
N ALA A 440 13.76 -3.21 17.46
CA ALA A 440 13.76 -4.63 17.83
C ALA A 440 13.67 -4.86 19.35
N LEU A 441 14.45 -4.09 20.13
CA LEU A 441 14.40 -4.13 21.60
C LEU A 441 13.03 -3.68 22.13
N SER A 442 12.43 -2.64 21.54
CA SER A 442 11.10 -2.20 21.96
C SER A 442 10.04 -3.27 21.72
N LEU A 443 10.06 -3.95 20.57
CA LEU A 443 9.09 -5.00 20.26
C LEU A 443 9.26 -6.18 21.23
N SER A 444 10.50 -6.60 21.49
CA SER A 444 10.76 -7.66 22.47
C SER A 444 10.26 -7.28 23.86
N ALA A 445 10.45 -6.02 24.27
CA ALA A 445 9.96 -5.54 25.55
C ALA A 445 8.43 -5.58 25.65
N GLN A 446 7.73 -5.18 24.58
CA GLN A 446 6.27 -5.22 24.51
C GLN A 446 5.72 -6.64 24.60
N VAL A 447 6.39 -7.64 24.00
CA VAL A 447 6.00 -9.05 24.11
C VAL A 447 6.11 -9.55 25.55
N PHE A 448 7.25 -9.33 26.21
CA PHE A 448 7.41 -9.74 27.61
C PHE A 448 6.43 -9.04 28.55
N LEU A 449 6.14 -7.77 28.29
CA LEU A 449 5.17 -7.03 29.08
C LEU A 449 3.75 -7.56 28.85
N ALA A 450 3.36 -7.87 27.61
CA ALA A 450 2.07 -8.49 27.32
C ALA A 450 1.91 -9.84 28.06
N VAL A 451 2.93 -10.70 28.04
CA VAL A 451 2.93 -11.97 28.78
C VAL A 451 2.87 -11.75 30.29
N ALA A 452 3.64 -10.79 30.82
CA ALA A 452 3.60 -10.46 32.24
C ALA A 452 2.23 -9.96 32.70
N LEU A 453 1.52 -9.18 31.87
CA LEU A 453 0.16 -8.74 32.16
C LEU A 453 -0.82 -9.92 32.18
N VAL A 454 -0.72 -10.85 31.21
CA VAL A 454 -1.58 -12.04 31.16
C VAL A 454 -1.42 -12.91 32.41
N GLU A 455 -0.20 -13.05 32.93
CA GLU A 455 0.04 -13.83 34.15
C GLU A 455 -0.33 -13.09 35.44
N GLN A 456 -0.26 -11.75 35.44
CA GLN A 456 -0.57 -10.94 36.62
C GLN A 456 -2.07 -10.74 36.84
N PHE A 457 -2.86 -10.70 35.77
CA PHE A 457 -4.30 -10.43 35.82
C PHE A 457 -5.09 -11.65 35.35
N GLU A 458 -5.97 -12.16 36.20
CA GLU A 458 -6.90 -13.25 35.83
C GLU A 458 -7.93 -12.80 34.78
N ALA A 459 -8.37 -11.54 34.86
CA ALA A 459 -9.36 -10.98 33.95
C ALA A 459 -8.70 -10.46 32.66
N THR A 460 -9.03 -11.07 31.52
CA THR A 460 -8.58 -10.63 30.17
C THR A 460 -8.87 -9.15 29.89
N LEU A 461 -9.98 -8.64 30.44
CA LEU A 461 -10.33 -7.21 30.35
C LEU A 461 -9.24 -6.30 30.94
N ALA A 462 -8.71 -6.65 32.12
CA ALA A 462 -7.67 -5.86 32.79
C ALA A 462 -6.35 -5.91 32.02
N VAL A 463 -5.98 -7.09 31.49
CA VAL A 463 -4.81 -7.28 30.62
C VAL A 463 -4.86 -6.32 29.43
N ILE A 464 -5.96 -6.35 28.67
CA ILE A 464 -6.07 -5.61 27.41
C ILE A 464 -6.21 -4.11 27.65
N SER A 465 -6.93 -3.70 28.71
CA SER A 465 -7.06 -2.29 29.08
C SER A 465 -5.71 -1.69 29.52
N THR A 466 -4.95 -2.40 30.37
CA THR A 466 -3.62 -1.96 30.79
C THR A 466 -2.63 -1.95 29.62
N PHE A 467 -2.68 -2.96 28.75
CA PHE A 467 -1.83 -3.00 27.56
C PHE A 467 -2.17 -1.86 26.58
N MET A 468 -3.44 -1.53 26.39
CA MET A 468 -3.85 -0.37 25.59
C MET A 468 -3.29 0.94 26.16
N LEU A 469 -3.38 1.13 27.49
CA LEU A 469 -2.85 2.31 28.16
C LEU A 469 -1.32 2.42 27.97
N LEU A 470 -0.59 1.31 28.09
CA LEU A 470 0.84 1.30 27.78
C LEU A 470 1.12 1.73 26.34
N GLN A 471 0.39 1.21 25.37
CA GLN A 471 0.58 1.56 23.96
C GLN A 471 0.29 3.05 23.69
N LEU A 472 -0.67 3.64 24.39
CA LEU A 472 -0.92 5.08 24.36
C LEU A 472 0.24 5.89 24.98
N ILE A 473 0.85 5.42 26.07
CA ILE A 473 2.05 6.05 26.64
C ILE A 473 3.21 5.97 25.63
N LEU A 474 3.45 4.80 25.04
CA LEU A 474 4.51 4.58 24.06
C LEU A 474 4.34 5.47 22.82
N LEU A 475 3.10 5.66 22.35
CA LEU A 475 2.75 6.59 21.28
C LEU A 475 3.16 8.04 21.58
N LEU A 476 3.08 8.47 22.84
CA LEU A 476 3.46 9.82 23.28
C LEU A 476 4.96 9.97 23.53
N VAL A 477 5.60 8.94 24.09
CA VAL A 477 7.01 8.95 24.52
C VAL A 477 7.98 8.87 23.34
N PHE A 478 7.76 7.97 22.39
CA PHE A 478 8.65 7.79 21.25
C PHE A 478 8.39 8.87 20.19
N LYS A 479 9.44 9.35 19.53
CA LYS A 479 9.34 10.35 18.44
C LYS A 479 9.41 9.75 17.04
N ASP A 480 9.87 8.50 16.94
CA ASP A 480 10.00 7.81 15.67
C ASP A 480 8.63 7.49 15.05
N THR A 481 8.52 7.66 13.74
CA THR A 481 7.25 7.50 13.00
C THR A 481 6.79 6.04 12.91
N LEU A 482 7.71 5.08 12.83
CA LEU A 482 7.37 3.66 12.71
C LEU A 482 6.90 3.13 14.07
N HIS A 483 7.62 3.48 15.13
CA HIS A 483 7.24 3.08 16.50
C HIS A 483 5.86 3.61 16.89
N ARG A 484 5.59 4.89 16.59
CA ARG A 484 4.26 5.50 16.79
C ARG A 484 3.17 4.80 15.99
N PHE A 485 3.46 4.41 14.75
CA PHE A 485 2.50 3.69 13.92
C PHE A 485 2.09 2.36 14.55
N PHE A 486 3.05 1.54 14.98
CA PHE A 486 2.76 0.25 15.63
C PHE A 486 2.05 0.41 16.97
N SER A 487 2.48 1.37 17.79
CA SER A 487 1.83 1.63 19.08
C SER A 487 0.37 2.08 18.88
N ALA A 488 0.11 2.96 17.91
CA ALA A 488 -1.26 3.35 17.55
C ALA A 488 -2.07 2.18 16.96
N PHE A 489 -1.47 1.36 16.11
CA PHE A 489 -2.12 0.20 15.51
C PHE A 489 -2.56 -0.82 16.58
N ILE A 490 -1.67 -1.16 17.51
CA ILE A 490 -1.96 -2.09 18.61
C ILE A 490 -2.99 -1.48 19.56
N ALA A 491 -2.86 -0.21 19.95
CA ALA A 491 -3.81 0.46 20.84
C ALA A 491 -5.24 0.48 20.26
N LEU A 492 -5.38 0.76 18.95
CA LEU A 492 -6.68 0.73 18.27
C LEU A 492 -7.21 -0.70 18.12
N GLY A 493 -6.35 -1.71 17.94
CA GLY A 493 -6.75 -3.12 18.01
C GLY A 493 -7.30 -3.51 19.38
N CYS A 494 -6.65 -3.09 20.46
CA CYS A 494 -7.15 -3.30 21.83
C CYS A 494 -8.50 -2.58 22.04
N LEU A 495 -8.66 -1.37 21.52
CA LEU A 495 -9.94 -0.64 21.58
C LEU A 495 -11.07 -1.42 20.89
N VAL A 496 -10.83 -1.98 19.71
CA VAL A 496 -11.81 -2.83 19.00
C VAL A 496 -12.18 -4.05 19.83
N TRP A 497 -11.18 -4.71 20.44
CA TRP A 497 -11.42 -5.86 21.31
C TRP A 497 -12.25 -5.48 22.55
N LEU A 498 -11.93 -4.35 23.21
CA LEU A 498 -12.68 -3.86 24.37
C LEU A 498 -14.13 -3.54 24.04
N LEU A 499 -14.38 -2.89 22.91
CA LEU A 499 -15.75 -2.64 22.43
C LEU A 499 -16.52 -3.94 22.21
N SER A 500 -15.86 -4.96 21.66
CA SER A 500 -16.45 -6.27 21.47
C SER A 500 -16.73 -6.97 22.80
N TYR A 501 -15.83 -6.85 23.79
CA TYR A 501 -16.01 -7.40 25.13
C TYR A 501 -17.21 -6.79 25.85
N PHE A 502 -17.42 -5.47 25.71
CA PHE A 502 -18.57 -4.75 26.26
C PHE A 502 -19.87 -4.91 25.43
N GLN A 503 -19.92 -5.85 24.48
CA GLN A 503 -21.07 -6.09 23.61
C GLN A 503 -21.48 -4.86 22.77
N LEU A 504 -20.51 -4.04 22.40
CA LEU A 504 -20.67 -2.87 21.53
C LEU A 504 -19.73 -2.93 20.30
N PRO A 505 -19.55 -4.07 19.61
CA PRO A 505 -18.67 -4.16 18.44
C PRO A 505 -19.10 -3.20 17.32
N GLU A 506 -20.38 -2.82 17.26
CA GLU A 506 -20.95 -1.91 16.25
C GLU A 506 -20.32 -0.50 16.28
N LEU A 507 -19.78 -0.08 17.43
CA LEU A 507 -19.13 1.22 17.61
C LEU A 507 -17.74 1.30 16.99
N SER A 508 -17.09 0.16 16.73
CA SER A 508 -15.68 0.10 16.33
C SER A 508 -15.42 0.81 14.99
N ALA A 509 -16.10 0.42 13.91
CA ALA A 509 -15.91 1.01 12.59
C ALA A 509 -16.27 2.52 12.55
N PRO A 510 -17.41 2.98 13.10
CA PRO A 510 -17.72 4.40 13.21
C PRO A 510 -16.67 5.18 14.00
N LEU A 511 -16.19 4.65 15.13
CA LEU A 511 -15.19 5.32 15.98
C LEU A 511 -13.84 5.43 15.26
N LEU A 512 -13.39 4.36 14.62
CA LEU A 512 -12.16 4.36 13.82
C LEU A 512 -12.25 5.33 12.64
N ALA A 513 -13.40 5.36 11.96
CA ALA A 513 -13.69 6.32 10.89
C ALA A 513 -13.66 7.77 11.41
N LEU A 514 -14.22 8.02 12.59
CA LEU A 514 -14.18 9.34 13.23
C LEU A 514 -12.74 9.75 13.56
N ILE A 515 -11.95 8.86 14.17
CA ILE A 515 -10.52 9.11 14.47
C ILE A 515 -9.74 9.42 13.19
N ALA A 516 -9.87 8.59 12.15
CA ALA A 516 -9.21 8.81 10.87
C ALA A 516 -9.60 10.16 10.25
N SER A 517 -10.87 10.54 10.34
CA SER A 517 -11.39 11.80 9.80
C SER A 517 -10.88 13.03 10.55
N VAL A 518 -10.91 13.00 11.88
CA VAL A 518 -10.48 14.12 12.74
C VAL A 518 -8.98 14.38 12.61
N VAL A 519 -8.20 13.30 12.48
CA VAL A 519 -6.74 13.35 12.36
C VAL A 519 -6.29 13.77 10.96
N SER A 520 -7.03 13.37 9.92
CA SER A 520 -6.65 13.61 8.54
C SER A 520 -6.99 15.03 8.06
N LEU A 521 -8.16 15.57 8.40
CA LEU A 521 -8.65 16.83 7.83
C LEU A 521 -7.90 18.07 8.36
N PRO A 522 -7.47 19.02 7.49
CA PRO A 522 -6.65 20.18 7.88
C PRO A 522 -7.31 21.16 8.88
N ASN A 523 -8.65 21.19 8.91
CA ASN A 523 -9.46 22.17 9.65
C ASN A 523 -10.26 21.57 10.82
N SER A 524 -9.90 20.38 11.33
CA SER A 524 -10.37 20.03 12.67
C SER A 524 -9.81 21.09 13.63
N LYS A 525 -10.64 21.65 14.52
CA LYS A 525 -10.22 22.67 15.52
C LYS A 525 -8.93 22.25 16.27
N VAL A 526 -8.69 20.94 16.34
CA VAL A 526 -7.53 20.25 16.91
C VAL A 526 -6.22 20.49 16.12
N ARG A 527 -6.25 20.48 14.79
CA ARG A 527 -5.05 20.67 13.96
C ARG A 527 -4.66 22.14 13.83
N THR A 528 -5.63 23.06 13.80
CA THR A 528 -5.38 24.51 13.82
C THR A 528 -4.87 24.99 15.17
N THR A 529 -5.40 24.49 16.30
CA THR A 529 -4.82 24.74 17.63
C THR A 529 -3.44 24.11 17.81
N ALA A 530 -3.19 22.91 17.27
CA ALA A 530 -1.87 22.30 17.29
C ALA A 530 -0.84 23.02 16.40
N LYS A 531 -1.26 23.68 15.30
CA LYS A 531 -0.40 24.49 14.44
C LYS A 531 -0.11 25.88 15.03
N ALA A 532 -1.03 26.41 15.85
CA ALA A 532 -0.87 27.68 16.55
C ALA A 532 -0.07 27.56 17.85
N SER A 533 -0.01 26.38 18.46
CA SER A 533 0.92 26.09 19.56
C SER A 533 2.31 25.79 19.00
N ASP A 534 3.33 26.48 19.47
CA ASP A 534 4.76 26.38 19.11
C ASP A 534 5.41 25.03 19.52
N THR A 535 4.64 23.94 19.54
CA THR A 535 5.09 22.59 19.91
C THR A 535 5.13 21.68 18.67
N PRO A 536 6.30 21.54 18.00
CA PRO A 536 6.48 20.66 16.83
C PRO A 536 6.12 19.18 17.08
N ASN A 537 5.91 18.78 18.34
CA ASN A 537 5.52 17.42 18.74
C ASN A 537 4.08 17.01 18.38
N ARG A 538 3.10 17.93 18.29
CA ARG A 538 1.70 17.54 18.04
C ARG A 538 1.45 17.19 16.57
N TYR A 539 2.11 17.87 15.65
CA TYR A 539 1.98 17.60 14.20
C TYR A 539 2.55 16.21 13.81
N THR A 540 3.59 15.75 14.51
CA THR A 540 4.25 14.47 14.22
C THR A 540 3.46 13.24 14.70
N LEU A 541 2.43 13.40 15.53
CA LEU A 541 1.56 12.31 16.02
C LEU A 541 0.44 11.97 15.02
N PHE A 542 -0.07 12.98 14.30
CA PHE A 542 -1.26 12.80 13.46
C PHE A 542 -1.01 11.88 12.26
N ARG A 543 0.17 11.94 11.64
CA ARG A 543 0.44 11.12 10.45
C ARG A 543 0.43 9.61 10.76
N PRO A 544 1.18 9.10 11.75
CA PRO A 544 1.10 7.68 12.15
C PRO A 544 -0.30 7.25 12.58
N LEU A 545 -0.99 8.08 13.37
CA LEU A 545 -2.34 7.77 13.86
C LEU A 545 -3.38 7.70 12.73
N ASN A 546 -3.26 8.55 11.69
CA ASN A 546 -4.13 8.49 10.51
C ASN A 546 -3.99 7.17 9.77
N TYR A 547 -2.75 6.73 9.51
CA TYR A 547 -2.50 5.46 8.85
C TYR A 547 -2.95 4.28 9.71
N ALA A 548 -2.66 4.28 11.01
CA ALA A 548 -3.08 3.22 11.91
C ALA A 548 -4.62 3.11 11.98
N SER A 549 -5.32 4.22 12.22
CA SER A 549 -6.79 4.22 12.26
C SER A 549 -7.44 3.83 10.95
N THR A 550 -6.89 4.27 9.81
CA THR A 550 -7.38 3.85 8.50
C THR A 550 -7.17 2.36 8.26
N ILE A 551 -5.98 1.82 8.57
CA ILE A 551 -5.71 0.39 8.36
C ILE A 551 -6.60 -0.46 9.26
N VAL A 552 -6.74 -0.10 10.55
CA VAL A 552 -7.63 -0.83 11.48
C VAL A 552 -9.09 -0.72 11.03
N LEU A 553 -9.55 0.45 10.56
CA LEU A 553 -10.89 0.61 9.96
C LEU A 553 -11.10 -0.32 8.76
N LEU A 554 -10.10 -0.44 7.90
CA LEU A 554 -10.18 -1.31 6.71
C LEU A 554 -10.06 -2.79 7.06
N MET A 555 -9.51 -3.15 8.23
CA MET A 555 -9.41 -4.55 8.70
C MET A 555 -10.61 -4.99 9.55
N VAL A 556 -11.22 -4.08 10.32
CA VAL A 556 -12.23 -4.44 11.33
C VAL A 556 -13.45 -5.14 10.75
N SER A 557 -13.92 -4.72 9.56
CA SER A 557 -15.08 -5.37 8.95
C SER A 557 -14.75 -6.81 8.53
N VAL A 558 -13.51 -7.10 8.11
CA VAL A 558 -13.09 -8.49 7.82
C VAL A 558 -13.03 -9.31 9.11
N VAL A 559 -12.48 -8.74 10.19
CA VAL A 559 -12.38 -9.42 11.49
C VAL A 559 -13.77 -9.80 12.02
N PHE A 560 -14.75 -8.92 11.93
CA PHE A 560 -16.10 -9.21 12.42
C PHE A 560 -16.88 -10.19 11.56
N ILE A 561 -16.68 -10.17 10.23
CA ILE A 561 -17.28 -11.21 9.37
C ILE A 561 -16.70 -12.58 9.73
N VAL A 562 -15.38 -12.67 9.96
CA VAL A 562 -14.75 -13.92 10.40
C VAL A 562 -15.29 -14.34 11.77
N ALA A 563 -15.39 -13.41 12.71
CA ALA A 563 -15.89 -13.65 14.06
C ALA A 563 -17.34 -14.13 14.09
N GLU A 564 -18.21 -13.58 13.24
CA GLU A 564 -19.60 -14.02 13.10
C GLU A 564 -19.66 -15.43 12.50
N ASN A 565 -18.85 -15.72 11.47
CA ASN A 565 -18.78 -17.07 10.90
C ASN A 565 -18.22 -18.10 11.89
N SER A 566 -17.26 -17.72 12.75
CA SER A 566 -16.74 -18.58 13.81
C SER A 566 -17.55 -18.52 15.12
N GLN A 567 -18.62 -17.71 15.16
CA GLN A 567 -19.44 -17.40 16.34
C GLN A 567 -18.63 -17.00 17.58
N SER A 568 -17.41 -16.52 17.40
CA SER A 568 -16.47 -16.31 18.51
C SER A 568 -15.39 -15.30 18.16
N ILE A 569 -15.00 -14.52 19.17
CA ILE A 569 -13.78 -13.71 19.16
C ILE A 569 -12.86 -14.25 20.24
N ALA A 570 -11.57 -14.39 19.90
CA ALA A 570 -10.56 -14.86 20.83
C ALA A 570 -10.60 -14.08 22.15
N GLY A 571 -10.77 -14.82 23.26
CA GLY A 571 -10.77 -14.27 24.62
C GLY A 571 -12.07 -13.61 25.08
N ILE A 572 -13.15 -13.65 24.28
CA ILE A 572 -14.48 -13.14 24.65
C ILE A 572 -15.42 -14.34 24.86
N ALA A 573 -16.11 -14.36 25.99
CA ALA A 573 -17.09 -15.40 26.31
C ALA A 573 -18.46 -15.07 25.68
N GLY A 574 -19.08 -16.09 25.07
CA GLY A 574 -20.41 -15.98 24.44
C GLY A 574 -20.36 -15.92 22.92
N ASP A 575 -21.54 -16.09 22.31
CA ASP A 575 -21.69 -16.05 20.85
C ASP A 575 -21.53 -14.62 20.34
N PHE A 576 -20.68 -14.45 19.33
CA PHE A 576 -20.49 -13.15 18.71
C PHE A 576 -21.65 -12.82 17.76
N VAL A 577 -22.44 -11.83 18.13
CA VAL A 577 -23.52 -11.27 17.29
C VAL A 577 -23.16 -9.85 16.88
N TYR A 578 -23.35 -9.53 15.60
CA TYR A 578 -23.01 -8.22 15.05
C TYR A 578 -24.22 -7.56 14.39
N ASN A 579 -24.64 -6.40 14.91
CA ASN A 579 -25.77 -5.67 14.34
C ASN A 579 -25.31 -4.73 13.20
N TYR A 580 -25.36 -5.24 11.98
CA TYR A 580 -25.02 -4.52 10.75
C TYR A 580 -25.80 -3.20 10.58
N PHE A 581 -27.09 -3.16 10.94
CA PHE A 581 -27.90 -1.96 10.78
C PHE A 581 -27.44 -0.83 11.68
N LEU A 582 -27.15 -1.14 12.95
CA LEU A 582 -26.68 -0.15 13.93
C LEU A 582 -25.30 0.38 13.54
N SER A 583 -24.35 -0.53 13.26
CA SER A 583 -22.99 -0.11 12.90
C SER A 583 -22.99 0.74 11.62
N GLN A 584 -23.77 0.34 10.62
CA GLN A 584 -23.88 1.09 9.37
C GLN A 584 -24.57 2.43 9.55
N GLY A 585 -25.63 2.51 10.36
CA GLY A 585 -26.30 3.77 10.69
C GLY A 585 -25.35 4.78 11.32
N LEU A 586 -24.52 4.33 12.26
CA LEU A 586 -23.49 5.15 12.88
C LEU A 586 -22.39 5.56 11.90
N LEU A 587 -21.96 4.65 11.02
CA LEU A 587 -20.96 4.96 9.99
C LEU A 587 -21.48 5.98 8.97
N ILE A 588 -22.77 5.92 8.60
CA ILE A 588 -23.45 6.95 7.79
C ILE A 588 -23.38 8.30 8.50
N ALA A 589 -23.68 8.35 9.80
CA ALA A 589 -23.61 9.59 10.58
C ALA A 589 -22.20 10.20 10.57
N VAL A 590 -21.15 9.39 10.70
CA VAL A 590 -19.75 9.83 10.58
C VAL A 590 -19.45 10.33 9.16
N CYS A 591 -19.91 9.65 8.11
CA CYS A 591 -19.72 10.09 6.73
C CYS A 591 -20.43 11.43 6.45
N LEU A 592 -21.63 11.64 6.99
CA LEU A 592 -22.34 12.92 6.90
C LEU A 592 -21.61 14.04 7.65
N TYR A 593 -21.04 13.75 8.82
CA TYR A 593 -20.18 14.69 9.56
C TYR A 593 -18.94 15.08 8.75
N VAL A 594 -18.28 14.11 8.11
CA VAL A 594 -17.13 14.38 7.22
C VAL A 594 -17.55 15.22 6.02
N ALA A 595 -18.67 14.88 5.37
CA ALA A 595 -19.22 15.68 4.28
C ALA A 595 -19.50 17.13 4.72
N HIS A 596 -20.02 17.33 5.94
CA HIS A 596 -20.24 18.65 6.51
C HIS A 596 -18.94 19.44 6.69
N ILE A 597 -17.87 18.82 7.24
CA ILE A 597 -16.57 19.48 7.37
C ILE A 597 -15.99 19.86 6.02
N ILE A 598 -16.05 18.95 5.03
CA ILE A 598 -15.52 19.21 3.69
C ILE A 598 -16.30 20.35 3.02
N LEU A 599 -17.64 20.32 3.05
CA LEU A 599 -18.47 21.37 2.44
C LEU A 599 -18.25 22.75 3.07
N ASN A 600 -18.05 22.82 4.39
CA ASN A 600 -17.74 24.07 5.07
C ASN A 600 -16.42 24.69 4.57
N GLN A 601 -15.45 23.90 4.06
CA GLN A 601 -14.22 24.42 3.45
C GLN A 601 -14.50 25.20 2.15
N TYR A 602 -15.58 24.86 1.45
CA TYR A 602 -16.03 25.52 0.23
C TYR A 602 -17.14 26.54 0.51
N SER A 603 -17.36 26.94 1.78
CA SER A 603 -18.45 27.84 2.21
C SER A 603 -19.87 27.35 1.89
N LEU A 604 -20.04 26.05 1.64
CA LEU A 604 -21.34 25.43 1.38
C LEU A 604 -21.91 24.80 2.65
N LYS A 605 -23.20 25.01 2.91
CA LYS A 605 -23.92 24.34 3.99
C LYS A 605 -24.45 22.98 3.52
N LEU A 606 -24.56 22.02 4.44
CA LEU A 606 -25.18 20.70 4.18
C LEU A 606 -26.64 20.83 3.73
N THR A 607 -27.33 21.91 4.12
CA THR A 607 -28.72 22.21 3.73
C THR A 607 -28.87 22.77 2.32
N SER A 608 -27.78 23.13 1.64
CA SER A 608 -27.81 23.60 0.25
C SER A 608 -28.32 22.50 -0.70
N LYS A 609 -28.71 22.86 -1.93
CA LYS A 609 -29.13 21.87 -2.95
C LYS A 609 -28.06 20.79 -3.17
N ILE A 610 -26.79 21.21 -3.31
CA ILE A 610 -25.64 20.32 -3.47
C ILE A 610 -25.40 19.50 -2.20
N GLY A 611 -25.47 20.13 -1.02
CA GLY A 611 -25.30 19.46 0.27
C GLY A 611 -26.34 18.35 0.52
N ARG A 612 -27.61 18.60 0.16
CA ARG A 612 -28.68 17.59 0.24
C ARG A 612 -28.47 16.43 -0.73
N LEU A 613 -27.97 16.71 -1.94
CA LEU A 613 -27.64 15.67 -2.92
C LEU A 613 -26.51 14.78 -2.41
N ILE A 614 -25.46 15.36 -1.82
CA ILE A 614 -24.36 14.61 -1.19
C ILE A 614 -24.88 13.80 0.01
N ALA A 615 -25.71 14.39 0.87
CA ALA A 615 -26.28 13.68 2.00
C ALA A 615 -27.14 12.48 1.55
N LEU A 616 -27.98 12.66 0.52
CA LEU A 616 -28.79 11.60 -0.06
C LEU A 616 -27.91 10.51 -0.70
N ALA A 617 -26.82 10.89 -1.36
CA ALA A 617 -25.85 9.94 -1.93
C ALA A 617 -25.16 9.10 -0.84
N VAL A 618 -24.73 9.73 0.27
CA VAL A 618 -24.11 9.04 1.41
C VAL A 618 -25.10 8.09 2.09
N ILE A 619 -26.34 8.53 2.31
CA ILE A 619 -27.39 7.69 2.90
C ILE A 619 -27.71 6.51 1.96
N GLY A 620 -27.93 6.78 0.67
CA GLY A 620 -28.22 5.75 -0.32
C GLY A 620 -27.10 4.71 -0.42
N LEU A 621 -25.85 5.15 -0.54
CA LEU A 621 -24.70 4.24 -0.56
C LEU A 621 -24.59 3.46 0.75
N GLY A 622 -24.81 4.12 1.90
CA GLY A 622 -24.73 3.49 3.20
C GLY A 622 -25.77 2.40 3.42
N VAL A 623 -27.03 2.64 3.03
CA VAL A 623 -28.13 1.66 3.13
C VAL A 623 -27.84 0.43 2.26
N VAL A 624 -27.41 0.61 1.02
CA VAL A 624 -27.11 -0.55 0.16
C VAL A 624 -25.86 -1.29 0.65
N SER A 625 -24.89 -0.58 1.23
CA SER A 625 -23.68 -1.17 1.79
C SER A 625 -23.91 -1.99 3.07
N ILE A 626 -25.14 -2.07 3.61
CA ILE A 626 -25.46 -3.01 4.71
C ILE A 626 -25.23 -4.46 4.26
N TYR A 627 -25.54 -4.78 3.01
CA TYR A 627 -25.37 -6.13 2.46
C TYR A 627 -23.94 -6.40 1.96
N ILE A 628 -23.13 -5.36 1.81
CA ILE A 628 -21.76 -5.45 1.29
C ILE A 628 -20.85 -4.69 2.24
N SER A 629 -20.48 -5.37 3.32
CA SER A 629 -19.62 -4.85 4.38
C SER A 629 -18.33 -4.23 3.81
N GLY A 630 -17.94 -3.08 4.36
CA GLY A 630 -16.69 -2.39 4.01
C GLY A 630 -16.77 -1.40 2.83
N VAL A 631 -17.84 -1.40 2.01
CA VAL A 631 -17.96 -0.46 0.87
C VAL A 631 -18.06 1.01 1.33
N LEU A 632 -18.85 1.29 2.37
CA LEU A 632 -18.98 2.64 2.90
C LEU A 632 -17.67 3.12 3.56
N ALA A 633 -17.02 2.25 4.34
CA ALA A 633 -15.75 2.56 5.01
C ALA A 633 -14.62 2.83 4.01
N THR A 634 -14.49 2.00 2.97
CA THR A 634 -13.51 2.22 1.89
C THR A 634 -13.79 3.49 1.09
N SER A 635 -15.06 3.78 0.79
CA SER A 635 -15.47 5.01 0.12
C SER A 635 -15.08 6.25 0.95
N LEU A 636 -15.29 6.21 2.27
CA LEU A 636 -14.86 7.28 3.17
C LEU A 636 -13.34 7.49 3.11
N VAL A 637 -12.55 6.41 3.17
CA VAL A 637 -11.08 6.48 3.08
C VAL A 637 -10.62 7.08 1.75
N ILE A 638 -11.26 6.71 0.64
CA ILE A 638 -10.96 7.30 -0.69
C ILE A 638 -11.24 8.81 -0.69
N VAL A 639 -12.38 9.24 -0.13
CA VAL A 639 -12.72 10.67 -0.02
C VAL A 639 -11.71 11.41 0.85
N LEU A 640 -11.32 10.86 2.01
CA LEU A 640 -10.30 11.43 2.88
C LEU A 640 -8.91 11.50 2.20
N ALA A 641 -8.57 10.51 1.38
CA ALA A 641 -7.32 10.49 0.63
C ALA A 641 -7.27 11.63 -0.40
N ILE A 642 -8.36 11.85 -1.14
CA ILE A 642 -8.47 12.93 -2.13
C ILE A 642 -8.46 14.28 -1.45
N ALA A 643 -9.25 14.45 -0.38
CA ALA A 643 -9.30 15.70 0.39
C ALA A 643 -7.91 16.14 0.91
N ASN A 644 -7.00 15.18 1.14
CA ASN A 644 -5.63 15.44 1.59
C ASN A 644 -4.57 15.34 0.50
N ALA A 645 -4.94 15.15 -0.77
CA ALA A 645 -4.03 14.87 -1.89
C ALA A 645 -3.02 13.74 -1.61
N ASN A 646 -3.43 12.71 -0.83
CA ASN A 646 -2.55 11.65 -0.36
C ASN A 646 -2.69 10.38 -1.21
N LYS A 647 -1.71 10.14 -2.09
CA LYS A 647 -1.68 9.00 -3.02
C LYS A 647 -1.62 7.64 -2.32
N THR A 648 -0.92 7.51 -1.19
CA THR A 648 -0.78 6.22 -0.49
C THR A 648 -2.10 5.77 0.13
N LEU A 649 -2.82 6.71 0.75
CA LEU A 649 -4.14 6.45 1.33
C LEU A 649 -5.17 6.13 0.24
N LEU A 650 -5.06 6.78 -0.92
CA LEU A 650 -5.92 6.50 -2.07
C LEU A 650 -5.69 5.08 -2.59
N ALA A 651 -4.43 4.68 -2.78
CA ALA A 651 -4.07 3.34 -3.20
C ALA A 651 -4.54 2.27 -2.20
N LEU A 652 -4.41 2.54 -0.89
CA LEU A 652 -4.91 1.67 0.17
C LEU A 652 -6.44 1.53 0.12
N GLY A 653 -7.18 2.64 -0.01
CA GLY A 653 -8.65 2.64 -0.10
C GLY A 653 -9.18 1.89 -1.32
N ILE A 654 -8.57 2.10 -2.49
CA ILE A 654 -8.94 1.38 -3.72
C ILE A 654 -8.61 -0.12 -3.60
N SER A 655 -7.43 -0.46 -3.07
CA SER A 655 -7.04 -1.87 -2.87
C SER A 655 -7.97 -2.58 -1.91
N ALA A 656 -8.36 -1.91 -0.81
CA ALA A 656 -9.33 -2.45 0.13
C ALA A 656 -10.71 -2.59 -0.50
N LEU A 657 -11.18 -1.64 -1.31
CA LEU A 657 -12.47 -1.75 -2.02
C LEU A 657 -12.50 -3.00 -2.92
N VAL A 658 -11.43 -3.25 -3.67
CA VAL A 658 -11.28 -4.48 -4.48
C VAL A 658 -11.25 -5.73 -3.59
N GLY A 659 -10.50 -5.67 -2.48
CA GLY A 659 -10.42 -6.75 -1.49
C GLY A 659 -11.78 -7.11 -0.88
N TYR A 660 -12.63 -6.12 -0.57
CA TYR A 660 -13.98 -6.33 -0.05
C TYR A 660 -14.91 -6.99 -1.08
N ILE A 661 -14.81 -6.61 -2.36
CA ILE A 661 -15.56 -7.28 -3.42
C ILE A 661 -15.12 -8.75 -3.56
N PHE A 662 -13.81 -9.01 -3.49
CA PHE A 662 -13.28 -10.37 -3.51
C PHE A 662 -13.76 -11.16 -2.29
N TRP A 663 -13.76 -10.58 -1.10
CA TRP A 663 -14.28 -11.21 0.10
C TRP A 663 -15.79 -11.51 0.01
N TYR A 664 -16.58 -10.59 -0.55
CA TYR A 664 -18.02 -10.78 -0.74
C TYR A 664 -18.34 -12.02 -1.59
N TYR A 665 -17.47 -12.35 -2.56
CA TYR A 665 -17.58 -13.61 -3.30
C TYR A 665 -17.43 -14.84 -2.38
N TYR A 666 -16.51 -14.83 -1.44
CA TYR A 666 -16.23 -15.94 -0.52
C TYR A 666 -17.16 -16.05 0.70
N GLN A 667 -18.08 -15.10 0.91
CA GLN A 667 -19.09 -15.22 1.96
C GLN A 667 -20.14 -16.28 1.57
N LEU A 668 -19.97 -17.52 2.06
CA LEU A 668 -20.77 -18.68 1.63
C LEU A 668 -22.21 -18.68 2.18
N ASP A 669 -22.48 -17.93 3.25
CA ASP A 669 -23.80 -17.88 3.89
C ASP A 669 -24.84 -17.10 3.08
N THR A 670 -24.39 -16.34 2.07
CA THR A 670 -25.26 -15.54 1.20
C THR A 670 -25.40 -16.19 -0.17
N SER A 671 -26.64 -16.38 -0.63
CA SER A 671 -26.91 -16.98 -1.93
C SER A 671 -26.39 -16.11 -3.09
N LEU A 672 -26.00 -16.73 -4.20
CA LEU A 672 -25.57 -16.00 -5.40
C LEU A 672 -26.66 -15.06 -5.94
N LEU A 673 -27.94 -15.42 -5.79
CA LEU A 673 -29.06 -14.56 -6.17
C LEU A 673 -29.13 -13.30 -5.30
N GLN A 674 -28.93 -13.44 -3.99
CA GLN A 674 -28.86 -12.30 -3.08
C GLN A 674 -27.67 -11.39 -3.38
N LYS A 675 -26.49 -11.98 -3.70
CA LYS A 675 -25.31 -11.23 -4.15
C LYS A 675 -25.56 -10.46 -5.46
N SER A 676 -26.26 -11.07 -6.40
CA SER A 676 -26.70 -10.40 -7.62
C SER A 676 -27.64 -9.23 -7.31
N GLY A 677 -28.63 -9.44 -6.46
CA GLY A 677 -29.61 -8.40 -6.09
C GLY A 677 -28.99 -7.20 -5.37
N SER A 678 -28.09 -7.45 -4.42
CA SER A 678 -27.40 -6.39 -3.67
C SER A 678 -26.52 -5.52 -4.57
N LEU A 679 -25.73 -6.14 -5.47
CA LEU A 679 -24.88 -5.43 -6.42
C LEU A 679 -25.69 -4.70 -7.50
N LEU A 680 -26.86 -5.23 -7.88
CA LEU A 680 -27.78 -4.51 -8.75
C LEU A 680 -28.31 -3.25 -8.06
N ALA A 681 -28.69 -3.35 -6.78
CA ALA A 681 -29.11 -2.20 -5.99
C ALA A 681 -27.99 -1.16 -5.86
N VAL A 682 -26.74 -1.58 -5.63
CA VAL A 682 -25.56 -0.67 -5.59
C VAL A 682 -25.42 0.06 -6.92
N SER A 683 -25.50 -0.68 -8.03
CA SER A 683 -25.40 -0.13 -9.38
C SER A 683 -26.46 0.94 -9.63
N LEU A 684 -27.73 0.64 -9.30
CA LEU A 684 -28.85 1.56 -9.52
C LEU A 684 -28.72 2.84 -8.69
N VAL A 685 -28.34 2.73 -7.41
CA VAL A 685 -28.12 3.88 -6.53
C VAL A 685 -26.95 4.74 -7.03
N LEU A 686 -25.82 4.13 -7.37
CA LEU A 686 -24.66 4.86 -7.89
C LEU A 686 -24.95 5.51 -9.25
N PHE A 687 -25.74 4.86 -10.11
CA PHE A 687 -26.17 5.44 -11.38
C PHE A 687 -27.11 6.63 -11.19
N ALA A 688 -28.04 6.53 -10.24
CA ALA A 688 -28.91 7.65 -9.87
C ALA A 688 -28.08 8.83 -9.35
N ILE A 689 -27.10 8.58 -8.47
CA ILE A 689 -26.16 9.60 -7.98
C ILE A 689 -25.38 10.21 -9.14
N TYR A 690 -24.84 9.41 -10.05
CA TYR A 690 -24.15 9.88 -11.27
C TYR A 690 -25.02 10.85 -12.09
N LYS A 691 -26.28 10.47 -12.35
CA LYS A 691 -27.23 11.31 -13.10
C LYS A 691 -27.54 12.61 -12.35
N LEU A 692 -27.79 12.53 -11.04
CA LEU A 692 -28.09 13.69 -10.20
C LEU A 692 -26.92 14.69 -10.17
N ILE A 693 -25.68 14.21 -10.03
CA ILE A 693 -24.47 15.06 -10.08
C ILE A 693 -24.37 15.78 -11.44
N LYS A 694 -24.63 15.07 -12.54
CA LYS A 694 -24.56 15.64 -13.88
C LYS A 694 -25.61 16.75 -14.09
N ILE A 695 -26.83 16.55 -13.61
CA ILE A 695 -27.92 17.54 -13.68
C ILE A 695 -27.60 18.75 -12.78
N ALA A 696 -27.16 18.51 -11.55
CA ALA A 696 -26.82 19.60 -10.63
C ALA A 696 -25.70 20.49 -11.15
N TYR A 697 -24.71 19.92 -11.86
CA TYR A 697 -23.62 20.67 -12.48
C TYR A 697 -24.04 21.43 -13.75
N SER A 698 -25.01 20.91 -14.53
CA SER A 698 -25.51 21.65 -15.70
C SER A 698 -26.33 22.89 -15.33
N ASP A 699 -27.02 22.85 -14.19
CA ASP A 699 -27.88 23.93 -13.71
C ASP A 699 -27.11 25.06 -13.01
N ASP A 700 -25.91 24.79 -12.47
CA ASP A 700 -25.13 25.78 -11.75
C ASP A 700 -24.30 26.66 -12.71
N THR A 701 -24.70 27.92 -12.87
CA THR A 701 -24.01 28.92 -13.70
C THR A 701 -22.73 29.48 -13.08
N SER A 702 -22.42 29.15 -11.83
CA SER A 702 -21.28 29.69 -11.08
C SER A 702 -20.00 28.83 -11.15
N LEU A 703 -20.11 27.60 -11.63
CA LEU A 703 -18.96 26.72 -11.90
C LEU A 703 -18.50 26.92 -13.36
N PRO A 704 -17.18 26.96 -13.64
CA PRO A 704 -16.70 27.16 -15.00
C PRO A 704 -17.23 26.03 -15.89
N LYS A 705 -18.17 26.38 -16.78
CA LYS A 705 -18.76 25.42 -17.73
C LYS A 705 -17.68 25.02 -18.72
N LEU A 706 -17.43 23.71 -18.85
CA LEU A 706 -16.58 23.19 -19.91
C LEU A 706 -17.05 23.75 -21.25
N LYS A 707 -16.15 24.43 -21.97
CA LYS A 707 -16.31 24.58 -23.43
C LYS A 707 -16.38 23.17 -23.99
N THR A 708 -17.58 22.74 -24.39
CA THR A 708 -17.74 21.58 -25.26
C THR A 708 -16.91 21.85 -26.50
N ALA A 709 -15.83 21.08 -26.69
CA ALA A 709 -15.06 21.12 -27.91
C ALA A 709 -16.01 20.86 -29.10
N THR A 710 -16.11 21.84 -29.98
CA THR A 710 -16.68 21.67 -31.31
C THR A 710 -15.93 20.55 -32.05
N PRO A 711 -16.59 19.74 -32.91
CA PRO A 711 -15.98 18.55 -33.51
C PRO A 711 -14.91 18.80 -34.59
N GLU A 712 -14.31 19.98 -34.63
CA GLU A 712 -13.28 20.34 -35.60
C GLU A 712 -12.11 20.95 -34.82
N GLU A 713 -10.90 20.46 -35.09
CA GLU A 713 -9.63 20.72 -34.38
C GLU A 713 -9.34 19.88 -33.12
N THR A 714 -9.13 18.57 -33.30
CA THR A 714 -8.29 17.77 -32.38
C THR A 714 -7.10 17.17 -33.12
N THR A 715 -6.19 18.04 -33.57
CA THR A 715 -4.80 17.65 -33.78
C THR A 715 -4.00 17.93 -32.51
N THR A 716 -3.50 16.84 -31.93
CA THR A 716 -2.32 16.79 -31.04
C THR A 716 -2.31 17.77 -29.88
N LYS A 717 -2.86 17.34 -28.73
CA LYS A 717 -2.26 17.67 -27.44
C LYS A 717 -2.50 16.52 -26.48
N ASP A 718 -1.37 15.98 -26.03
CA ASP A 718 -1.26 14.87 -25.10
C ASP A 718 -2.12 15.11 -23.86
N GLU A 719 -3.11 14.25 -23.69
CA GLU A 719 -3.87 14.10 -22.45
C GLU A 719 -3.00 13.28 -21.48
N GLU A 720 -1.89 13.89 -21.04
CA GLU A 720 -1.19 13.50 -19.82
C GLU A 720 -1.85 14.22 -18.63
N LEU A 721 -2.49 13.46 -17.76
CA LEU A 721 -2.67 13.82 -16.35
C LEU A 721 -2.24 12.62 -15.49
N PRO A 722 -1.74 12.88 -14.26
CA PRO A 722 -0.67 12.15 -13.57
C PRO A 722 -1.04 10.87 -12.82
#